data_AF-A0AAF0EGA9-F1
#
_entry.id   AF-A0AAF0EGA9-F1
#
_cell.length_a   1.000
_cell.length_b   1.000
_cell.length_c   1.000
_cell.angle_alpha   90.00
_cell.angle_beta   90.00
_cell.angle_gamma   90.00
#
_symmetry.space_group_name_H-M   'P 1'
#
loop_
_entity.id
_entity.type
_entity.pdbx_description
1 polymer ?
#
loop_
_entity_poly.entity_id
_entity_poly.type
_entity_poly.pdbx_seq_one_letter_code
_entity_poly.pdbx_strand_id
1 'polypeptide(L)'
;MLVVRLPASSEAVEPPQAPEAAPKRLNGRRTFSRSSTVGSEACKALSPPPVLERSKLAYEVPTPSALPSYARESDDSERDLGLLYKSLWEARRIAVVCGAGVSVSPPANIPDFRSATGLFARLKERFPNAGLTSGKDLFDARLFQSETSTALFYAMMAEFKDMADAAQPTLFHHWLKRLDMDGRLQRVYTQNIDGLEAKAGLTLGVGSPEALASRTKRKRAGRAWQRSQSDSAALPTAHEAPYPQPQPLFPRAIPLHGGLSTLSCMLCAHTQSLDTERDAGAREALDTLRRGDPVWCARCETADELRTSAGLRSRGIGRMKLNVVLYHGENDTAEHVGACVERDLLGLHDPHEPEVCPIERAMPTLPVVAEGQDDVGDLSMSSGDVQADDALASAFEEEKPVLCTPVVDKPRRRRPMPPDLLIVAGTSLKVPGTKRIVREFSKACHARDAGKKQAPVRVVYMNYDFPSAASEWAGVFDLWIQGDVQRAALGLCAPWPHRPHADPAMEAFVAQHSWQALSVPRPPPASTLRLVSRKLSTAPRRAGKPRAPARRTPPLGPAPGLPYSIMFAVRSMFRAGSRAAVPFRTFATSSSRLANTLLFVEHKKGAINPATLSALTAAQKLGGEIHALVAGSPSEAKSVAEAAAKVSGITKVLVSSSDAFSAQLAEPIAPLIQSLVDSQSYTHVVAGHTAVGRDVMPRAAVLLDSAQVSDIISVEGEDTFVRPIYAGNALATVKSSDKVKVITVRGTAFDAASAEGGSASTEDVDAGEAPTPTKFVEEKVSESSRPDLATASRVVSGGRALKSAEGFAKYIEPLADKLNAAVGASRAAVDAGYADNALQVGQTGKIVAPELYMAIGISGAIQHLAGMKDSKTIVAINKDPEAPIFQVADLGLVADLYEAVPEMTEKL
;
A
#
# COMPACT_ATOMS: atom_id res chain seq x y z
N MET A 1 -33.56 -4.34 4.73
CA MET A 1 -32.99 -3.51 5.82
C MET A 1 -34.13 -2.74 6.46
N LEU A 2 -34.20 -2.74 7.79
CA LEU A 2 -35.17 -1.98 8.56
C LEU A 2 -34.60 -0.60 8.93
N VAL A 3 -35.43 0.43 8.97
CA VAL A 3 -35.01 1.80 9.31
C VAL A 3 -35.76 2.28 10.54
N VAL A 4 -35.04 2.65 11.59
CA VAL A 4 -35.58 3.24 12.81
C VAL A 4 -35.05 4.66 12.92
N ARG A 5 -35.95 5.64 13.03
CA ARG A 5 -35.59 7.05 13.21
C ARG A 5 -35.59 7.39 14.69
N LEU A 6 -34.51 7.99 15.16
CA LEU A 6 -34.48 8.57 16.50
C LEU A 6 -35.15 9.95 16.45
N PRO A 7 -35.93 10.33 17.48
CA PRO A 7 -36.56 11.65 17.55
C PRO A 7 -35.50 12.77 17.50
N ALA A 8 -35.81 13.83 16.75
CA ALA A 8 -35.00 15.05 16.73
C ALA A 8 -35.15 15.76 18.08
N SER A 9 -34.04 16.19 18.68
CA SER A 9 -34.09 16.83 20.00
C SER A 9 -34.22 18.34 19.94
N SER A 10 -35.05 18.87 20.83
CA SER A 10 -35.01 20.26 21.27
C SER A 10 -33.82 20.57 22.20
N GLU A 11 -33.10 19.57 22.70
CA GLU A 11 -31.97 19.75 23.62
C GLU A 11 -30.76 18.90 23.19
N ALA A 12 -29.60 19.56 23.04
CA ALA A 12 -28.32 18.89 22.90
C ALA A 12 -28.04 18.10 24.19
N VAL A 13 -27.58 16.85 24.07
CA VAL A 13 -27.07 16.11 25.23
C VAL A 13 -25.67 16.67 25.53
N GLU A 14 -25.62 17.79 26.24
CA GLU A 14 -24.38 18.37 26.74
C GLU A 14 -23.99 17.72 28.07
N PRO A 15 -22.75 17.22 28.23
CA PRO A 15 -22.19 17.05 29.57
C PRO A 15 -21.97 18.44 30.20
N PRO A 16 -22.06 18.60 31.54
CA PRO A 16 -21.90 19.89 32.20
C PRO A 16 -20.53 20.53 31.92
N GLN A 17 -20.51 21.85 31.73
CA GLN A 17 -19.33 22.63 31.34
C GLN A 17 -18.34 22.81 32.51
N ALA A 18 -17.03 22.69 32.22
CA ALA A 18 -15.95 22.93 33.19
C ALA A 18 -15.66 24.44 33.43
N PRO A 19 -15.18 24.83 34.62
CA PRO A 19 -14.86 26.23 34.93
C PRO A 19 -13.54 26.71 34.29
N GLU A 20 -13.48 28.00 33.92
CA GLU A 20 -12.29 28.68 33.41
C GLU A 20 -11.13 28.66 34.41
N ALA A 21 -9.97 28.14 33.99
CA ALA A 21 -8.75 28.18 34.79
C ALA A 21 -8.12 29.58 34.78
N ALA A 22 -7.94 30.16 35.97
CA ALA A 22 -7.33 31.46 36.21
C ALA A 22 -5.87 31.56 35.67
N PRO A 23 -5.43 32.73 35.17
CA PRO A 23 -4.13 32.88 34.52
C PRO A 23 -2.97 32.86 35.53
N LYS A 24 -2.07 31.87 35.41
CA LYS A 24 -0.76 31.88 36.10
C LYS A 24 0.22 32.80 35.35
N ARG A 25 0.67 33.86 36.03
CA ARG A 25 1.75 34.76 35.58
C ARG A 25 3.06 33.99 35.45
N LEU A 26 3.64 33.98 34.24
CA LEU A 26 5.01 33.54 33.99
C LEU A 26 5.90 34.76 33.74
N ASN A 27 6.82 35.00 34.68
CA ASN A 27 7.87 36.01 34.58
C ASN A 27 8.88 35.65 33.49
N GLY A 28 9.33 36.69 32.78
CA GLY A 28 10.10 36.59 31.55
C GLY A 28 11.47 35.95 31.64
N ARG A 29 11.88 35.34 30.53
CA ARG A 29 13.29 35.06 30.20
C ARG A 29 13.52 35.34 28.71
N ARG A 30 14.51 36.18 28.44
CA ARG A 30 14.89 36.71 27.12
C ARG A 30 15.46 35.58 26.24
N THR A 31 14.98 35.48 25.00
CA THR A 31 15.54 34.64 23.94
C THR A 31 16.57 35.44 23.13
N PHE A 32 17.73 34.83 22.84
CA PHE A 32 18.73 35.35 21.91
C PHE A 32 18.47 34.76 20.52
N SER A 33 18.26 35.61 19.52
CA SER A 33 18.16 35.24 18.11
C SER A 33 19.55 35.08 17.49
N ARG A 34 19.79 33.99 16.75
CA ARG A 34 20.90 33.89 15.79
C ARG A 34 20.33 33.81 14.38
N SER A 35 20.74 34.76 13.54
CA SER A 35 20.45 34.84 12.12
C SER A 35 21.35 33.90 11.33
N SER A 36 20.78 33.10 10.42
CA SER A 36 21.50 32.52 9.29
C SER A 36 20.71 32.79 8.01
N THR A 37 21.33 33.57 7.14
CA THR A 37 20.85 34.03 5.83
C THR A 37 21.11 32.98 4.75
N VAL A 38 20.07 32.44 4.12
CA VAL A 38 20.11 31.93 2.73
C VAL A 38 18.77 32.27 2.08
N GLY A 39 18.82 32.84 0.87
CA GLY A 39 17.78 33.67 0.26
C GLY A 39 16.44 32.99 -0.04
N SER A 40 15.37 33.64 0.43
CA SER A 40 13.99 33.40 0.02
C SER A 40 13.58 34.38 -1.07
N GLU A 41 13.21 33.89 -2.25
CA GLU A 41 12.25 34.63 -3.07
C GLU A 41 10.88 34.59 -2.36
N ALA A 42 10.24 35.74 -2.28
CA ALA A 42 9.15 36.01 -1.36
C ALA A 42 7.85 35.27 -1.72
N CYS A 43 7.62 34.11 -1.09
CA CYS A 43 6.27 33.66 -0.77
C CYS A 43 5.72 34.61 0.30
N LYS A 44 4.65 35.36 -0.02
CA LYS A 44 3.95 36.23 0.93
C LYS A 44 3.58 35.42 2.17
N ALA A 45 4.17 35.80 3.31
CA ALA A 45 3.90 35.20 4.61
C ALA A 45 2.38 35.23 4.90
N LEU A 46 1.78 34.04 4.97
CA LEU A 46 0.43 33.86 5.49
C LEU A 46 0.45 34.25 6.98
N SER A 47 -0.37 35.23 7.36
CA SER A 47 -0.50 35.66 8.75
C SER A 47 -0.95 34.48 9.64
N PRO A 48 -0.39 34.31 10.86
CA PRO A 48 -0.85 33.26 11.77
C PRO A 48 -2.32 33.50 12.12
N PRO A 49 -3.16 32.44 12.11
CA PRO A 49 -4.60 32.59 12.30
C PRO A 49 -4.95 32.91 13.76
N PRO A 50 -6.12 33.55 13.99
CA PRO A 50 -6.69 33.69 15.33
C PRO A 50 -7.06 32.32 15.92
N VAL A 51 -6.86 32.16 17.22
CA VAL A 51 -7.20 30.94 17.98
C VAL A 51 -8.70 30.67 17.90
N LEU A 52 -9.09 29.44 17.54
CA LEU A 52 -10.48 29.04 17.31
C LEU A 52 -11.28 28.98 18.63
N GLU A 53 -12.39 29.73 18.73
CA GLU A 53 -13.36 29.58 19.83
C GLU A 53 -14.17 28.28 19.68
N ARG A 54 -13.97 27.34 20.62
CA ARG A 54 -14.55 25.98 20.59
C ARG A 54 -16.07 25.93 20.84
N SER A 55 -16.67 26.97 21.41
CA SER A 55 -18.06 27.00 21.87
C SER A 55 -19.12 27.22 20.77
N LYS A 56 -18.72 27.34 19.50
CA LYS A 56 -19.62 27.72 18.39
C LYS A 56 -19.79 26.67 17.28
N LEU A 57 -19.24 25.46 17.43
CA LEU A 57 -19.29 24.44 16.38
C LEU A 57 -20.54 23.56 16.51
N ALA A 58 -21.71 24.11 16.16
CA ALA A 58 -22.92 23.30 16.02
C ALA A 58 -22.81 22.38 14.79
N TYR A 59 -22.97 21.07 14.97
CA TYR A 59 -23.05 20.11 13.86
C TYR A 59 -24.40 20.27 13.15
N GLU A 60 -24.38 20.71 11.89
CA GLU A 60 -25.58 20.82 11.08
C GLU A 60 -26.03 19.42 10.62
N VAL A 61 -27.24 19.03 11.03
CA VAL A 61 -27.82 17.73 10.67
C VAL A 61 -28.03 17.66 9.15
N PRO A 62 -27.44 16.66 8.45
CA PRO A 62 -27.62 16.51 7.01
C PRO A 62 -29.09 16.35 6.60
N THR A 63 -29.47 16.90 5.44
CA THR A 63 -30.82 16.73 4.90
C THR A 63 -31.10 15.23 4.62
N PRO A 64 -32.26 14.67 5.04
CA PRO A 64 -32.52 13.24 4.91
C PRO A 64 -32.44 12.76 3.46
N SER A 65 -31.63 11.72 3.19
CA SER A 65 -31.59 11.09 1.88
C SER A 65 -32.82 10.20 1.63
N ALA A 66 -33.19 10.01 0.36
CA ALA A 66 -34.28 9.12 -0.02
C ALA A 66 -33.98 7.67 0.42
N LEU A 67 -35.00 6.97 0.94
CA LEU A 67 -34.88 5.58 1.37
C LEU A 67 -34.47 4.68 0.18
N PRO A 68 -33.48 3.79 0.34
CA PRO A 68 -33.16 2.78 -0.67
C PRO A 68 -34.35 1.86 -0.95
N SER A 69 -34.45 1.33 -2.18
CA SER A 69 -35.58 0.47 -2.59
C SER A 69 -35.71 -0.85 -1.79
N TYR A 70 -34.64 -1.29 -1.12
CA TYR A 70 -34.57 -2.46 -0.26
C TYR A 70 -34.66 -2.13 1.25
N ALA A 71 -34.91 -0.87 1.58
CA ALA A 71 -35.13 -0.39 2.93
C ALA A 71 -36.62 -0.23 3.22
N ARG A 72 -37.05 -0.55 4.44
CA ARG A 72 -38.41 -0.32 4.93
C ARG A 72 -38.35 0.37 6.28
N GLU A 73 -39.19 1.37 6.48
CA GLU A 73 -39.36 2.04 7.77
C GLU A 73 -40.00 1.09 8.80
N SER A 74 -39.57 1.20 10.06
CA SER A 74 -40.11 0.40 11.16
C SER A 74 -41.53 0.87 11.51
N ASP A 75 -42.43 -0.10 11.66
CA ASP A 75 -43.80 0.16 12.14
C ASP A 75 -43.87 0.29 13.67
N ASP A 76 -42.84 -0.22 14.38
CA ASP A 76 -42.74 -0.26 15.85
C ASP A 76 -41.26 -0.11 16.25
N SER A 77 -40.85 1.14 16.38
CA SER A 77 -39.45 1.50 16.63
C SER A 77 -38.96 0.98 17.99
N GLU A 78 -39.82 0.95 19.01
CA GLU A 78 -39.45 0.49 20.34
C GLU A 78 -39.13 -1.01 20.36
N ARG A 79 -39.99 -1.82 19.73
CA ARG A 79 -39.77 -3.26 19.62
C ARG A 79 -38.47 -3.56 18.87
N ASP A 80 -38.20 -2.87 17.76
CA ASP A 80 -37.03 -3.12 16.94
C ASP A 80 -35.72 -2.69 17.64
N LEU A 81 -35.75 -1.58 18.40
CA LEU A 81 -34.64 -1.18 19.27
C LEU A 81 -34.44 -2.17 20.43
N GLY A 82 -35.51 -2.72 21.01
CA GLY A 82 -35.45 -3.79 22.01
C GLY A 82 -34.85 -5.09 21.46
N LEU A 83 -35.19 -5.47 20.22
CA LEU A 83 -34.58 -6.61 19.52
C LEU A 83 -33.09 -6.40 19.25
N LEU A 84 -32.69 -5.18 18.89
CA LEU A 84 -31.29 -4.80 18.78
C LEU A 84 -30.58 -4.91 20.12
N TYR A 85 -31.14 -4.32 21.19
CA TYR A 85 -30.55 -4.35 22.53
C TYR A 85 -30.33 -5.80 23.01
N LYS A 86 -31.32 -6.67 22.80
CA LYS A 86 -31.20 -8.11 23.07
C LYS A 86 -30.08 -8.76 22.25
N SER A 87 -30.01 -8.46 20.95
CA SER A 87 -28.97 -9.02 20.07
C SER A 87 -27.57 -8.55 20.49
N LEU A 88 -27.44 -7.28 20.90
CA LEU A 88 -26.23 -6.74 21.50
C LEU A 88 -25.87 -7.53 22.77
N TRP A 89 -26.79 -7.64 23.73
CA TRP A 89 -26.58 -8.35 25.00
C TRP A 89 -26.12 -9.81 24.82
N GLU A 90 -26.69 -10.51 23.85
CA GLU A 90 -26.33 -11.90 23.52
C GLU A 90 -24.96 -12.01 22.81
N ALA A 91 -24.50 -10.95 22.13
CA ALA A 91 -23.24 -10.94 21.39
C ALA A 91 -22.02 -11.09 22.30
N ARG A 92 -21.05 -11.89 21.83
CA ARG A 92 -19.80 -12.19 22.54
C ARG A 92 -18.56 -11.64 21.85
N ARG A 93 -18.63 -11.38 20.55
CA ARG A 93 -17.51 -10.92 19.71
C ARG A 93 -18.03 -9.83 18.78
N ILE A 94 -17.97 -8.59 19.27
CA ILE A 94 -18.49 -7.42 18.59
C ILE A 94 -17.36 -6.74 17.82
N ALA A 95 -17.54 -6.59 16.52
CA ALA A 95 -16.66 -5.78 15.69
C ALA A 95 -17.32 -4.41 15.43
N VAL A 96 -16.53 -3.35 15.49
CA VAL A 96 -16.99 -1.98 15.22
C VAL A 96 -16.20 -1.37 14.08
N VAL A 97 -16.88 -0.71 13.14
CA VAL A 97 -16.26 0.12 12.10
C VAL A 97 -16.77 1.55 12.27
N CYS A 98 -15.88 2.50 12.59
CA CYS A 98 -16.26 3.89 12.84
C CYS A 98 -15.58 4.88 11.88
N GLY A 99 -16.12 6.09 11.83
CA GLY A 99 -15.56 7.23 11.09
C GLY A 99 -15.88 8.55 11.78
N ALA A 100 -15.64 9.66 11.10
CA ALA A 100 -15.61 10.99 11.71
C ALA A 100 -16.87 11.37 12.51
N GLY A 101 -18.05 10.83 12.15
CA GLY A 101 -19.31 11.11 12.84
C GLY A 101 -19.37 10.68 14.31
N VAL A 102 -18.42 9.87 14.81
CA VAL A 102 -18.32 9.56 16.24
C VAL A 102 -17.58 10.65 17.04
N SER A 103 -16.86 11.56 16.36
CA SER A 103 -16.00 12.60 16.94
C SER A 103 -16.53 14.02 16.76
N VAL A 104 -17.63 14.21 16.01
CA VAL A 104 -18.19 15.56 15.71
C VAL A 104 -18.95 16.18 16.87
N SER A 105 -19.45 15.37 17.80
CA SER A 105 -20.28 15.82 18.92
C SER A 105 -19.43 16.29 20.11
N PRO A 106 -19.99 17.12 21.01
CA PRO A 106 -19.36 17.42 22.29
C PRO A 106 -19.01 16.15 23.09
N PRO A 107 -17.92 16.15 23.87
CA PRO A 107 -16.94 17.22 24.06
C PRO A 107 -15.84 17.29 22.98
N ALA A 108 -15.80 16.35 22.02
CA ALA A 108 -14.73 16.26 21.03
C ALA A 108 -14.75 17.42 20.02
N ASN A 109 -15.93 17.76 19.48
CA ASN A 109 -16.15 18.86 18.53
C ASN A 109 -15.15 18.87 17.36
N ILE A 110 -14.68 17.69 16.92
CA ILE A 110 -13.76 17.58 15.80
C ILE A 110 -14.60 17.66 14.50
N PRO A 111 -14.42 18.70 13.66
CA PRO A 111 -15.23 18.88 12.47
C PRO A 111 -14.98 17.72 11.51
N ASP A 112 -16.06 17.26 10.87
CA ASP A 112 -15.91 16.33 9.77
C ASP A 112 -15.30 17.04 8.54
N PHE A 113 -14.89 16.26 7.54
CA PHE A 113 -14.28 16.78 6.33
C PHE A 113 -15.30 17.17 5.25
N ARG A 114 -16.60 16.95 5.45
CA ARG A 114 -17.56 16.88 4.34
C ARG A 114 -18.88 17.63 4.56
N SER A 115 -19.26 17.93 5.79
CA SER A 115 -20.46 18.71 6.08
C SER A 115 -20.32 20.14 5.56
N ALA A 116 -21.45 20.85 5.48
CA ALA A 116 -21.50 22.25 5.03
C ALA A 116 -20.62 23.17 5.91
N THR A 117 -20.47 22.85 7.20
CA THR A 117 -19.60 23.55 8.15
C THR A 117 -18.25 22.86 8.39
N GLY A 118 -17.97 21.78 7.67
CA GLY A 118 -16.79 20.91 7.82
C GLY A 118 -15.49 21.54 7.35
N LEU A 119 -14.35 20.89 7.64
CA LEU A 119 -13.01 21.43 7.42
C LEU A 119 -12.75 21.82 5.95
N PHE A 120 -13.30 21.05 5.00
CA PHE A 120 -13.15 21.32 3.57
C PHE A 120 -13.82 22.62 3.13
N ALA A 121 -15.04 22.90 3.60
CA ALA A 121 -15.77 24.11 3.24
C ALA A 121 -14.98 25.36 3.68
N ARG A 122 -14.44 25.31 4.91
CA ARG A 122 -13.59 26.38 5.48
C ARG A 122 -12.28 26.55 4.73
N LEU A 123 -11.63 25.45 4.34
CA LEU A 123 -10.39 25.49 3.55
C LEU A 123 -10.65 26.11 2.17
N LYS A 124 -11.78 25.79 1.53
CA LYS A 124 -12.16 26.36 0.25
C LYS A 124 -12.46 27.87 0.36
N GLU A 125 -13.12 28.30 1.43
CA GLU A 125 -13.34 29.73 1.72
C GLU A 125 -12.04 30.47 1.98
N ARG A 126 -11.11 29.86 2.74
CA ARG A 126 -9.82 30.46 3.09
C ARG A 126 -8.85 30.50 1.91
N PHE A 127 -8.94 29.53 0.99
CA PHE A 127 -8.05 29.40 -0.17
C PHE A 127 -8.83 29.15 -1.49
N PRO A 128 -9.58 30.15 -1.99
CA PRO A 128 -10.46 29.98 -3.15
C PRO A 128 -9.71 29.68 -4.45
N ASN A 129 -8.43 30.07 -4.54
CA ASN A 129 -7.59 29.88 -5.73
C ASN A 129 -6.74 28.60 -5.69
N ALA A 130 -6.89 27.73 -4.68
CA ALA A 130 -6.07 26.54 -4.52
C ALA A 130 -6.44 25.35 -5.44
N GLY A 131 -7.45 25.50 -6.32
CA GLY A 131 -7.87 24.44 -7.24
C GLY A 131 -8.53 23.23 -6.57
N LEU A 132 -8.92 23.36 -5.31
CA LEU A 132 -9.57 22.29 -4.55
C LEU A 132 -11.02 22.09 -5.00
N THR A 133 -11.30 20.97 -5.67
CA THR A 133 -12.64 20.64 -6.16
C THR A 133 -13.44 19.85 -5.13
N SER A 134 -12.77 19.01 -4.34
CA SER A 134 -13.38 18.18 -3.31
C SER A 134 -12.44 17.95 -2.12
N GLY A 135 -13.01 17.63 -0.96
CA GLY A 135 -12.20 17.26 0.22
C GLY A 135 -11.34 16.01 0.02
N LYS A 136 -11.59 15.23 -1.04
CA LYS A 136 -10.72 14.11 -1.43
C LYS A 136 -9.36 14.60 -1.94
N ASP A 137 -9.31 15.76 -2.58
CA ASP A 137 -8.10 16.28 -3.22
C ASP A 137 -7.00 16.60 -2.20
N LEU A 138 -7.38 16.99 -0.98
CA LEU A 138 -6.48 17.25 0.15
C LEU A 138 -5.88 15.98 0.77
N PHE A 139 -6.46 14.82 0.49
CA PHE A 139 -5.97 13.53 0.98
C PHE A 139 -5.50 12.65 -0.17
N ASP A 140 -5.21 13.22 -1.34
CA ASP A 140 -4.72 12.51 -2.52
C ASP A 140 -3.21 12.72 -2.66
N ALA A 141 -2.45 11.65 -2.93
CA ALA A 141 -1.00 11.74 -3.07
C ALA A 141 -0.54 12.74 -4.15
N ARG A 142 -1.41 13.08 -5.11
CA ARG A 142 -1.17 14.13 -6.12
C ARG A 142 -0.98 15.52 -5.52
N LEU A 143 -1.39 15.78 -4.28
CA LEU A 143 -1.16 17.06 -3.60
C LEU A 143 0.33 17.43 -3.54
N PHE A 144 1.22 16.42 -3.49
CA PHE A 144 2.67 16.61 -3.44
C PHE A 144 3.29 17.03 -4.78
N GLN A 145 2.50 17.13 -5.85
CA GLN A 145 2.96 17.66 -7.14
C GLN A 145 3.03 19.19 -7.17
N SER A 146 2.36 19.87 -6.23
CA SER A 146 2.36 21.33 -6.11
C SER A 146 2.82 21.75 -4.73
N GLU A 147 3.80 22.65 -4.66
CA GLU A 147 4.29 23.22 -3.40
C GLU A 147 3.16 23.93 -2.64
N THR A 148 2.27 24.63 -3.34
CA THR A 148 1.12 25.32 -2.73
C THR A 148 0.16 24.35 -2.07
N SER A 149 -0.29 23.31 -2.78
CA SER A 149 -1.19 22.29 -2.22
C SER A 149 -0.55 21.52 -1.07
N THR A 150 0.76 21.31 -1.14
CA THR A 150 1.52 20.66 -0.09
C THR A 150 1.63 21.50 1.18
N ALA A 151 1.91 22.79 1.04
CA ALA A 151 1.96 23.73 2.15
C ALA A 151 0.61 23.85 2.86
N LEU A 152 -0.48 23.88 2.09
CA LEU A 152 -1.85 23.86 2.62
C LEU A 152 -2.14 22.58 3.42
N PHE A 153 -1.73 21.43 2.88
CA PHE A 153 -1.87 20.16 3.59
C PHE A 153 -1.11 20.18 4.93
N TYR A 154 0.12 20.67 4.96
CA TYR A 154 0.90 20.74 6.20
C TYR A 154 0.29 21.65 7.26
N ALA A 155 -0.13 22.85 6.88
CA ALA A 155 -0.75 23.78 7.80
C ALA A 155 -2.06 23.21 8.38
N MET A 156 -2.89 22.60 7.53
CA MET A 156 -4.13 21.95 7.93
C MET A 156 -3.87 20.80 8.92
N MET A 157 -2.85 19.97 8.65
CA MET A 157 -2.56 18.82 9.50
C MET A 157 -2.00 19.22 10.86
N ALA A 158 -1.21 20.30 10.94
CA ALA A 158 -0.76 20.87 12.20
C ALA A 158 -1.95 21.41 13.03
N GLU A 159 -2.86 22.15 12.40
CA GLU A 159 -4.08 22.63 13.07
C GLU A 159 -4.96 21.46 13.55
N PHE A 160 -5.13 20.43 12.72
CA PHE A 160 -5.91 19.25 13.09
C PHE A 160 -5.27 18.46 14.24
N LYS A 161 -3.92 18.43 14.33
CA LYS A 161 -3.21 17.85 15.48
C LYS A 161 -3.50 18.61 16.77
N ASP A 162 -3.46 19.93 16.75
CA ASP A 162 -3.79 20.76 17.93
C ASP A 162 -5.24 20.50 18.41
N MET A 163 -6.17 20.38 17.46
CA MET A 163 -7.57 20.05 17.76
C MET A 163 -7.70 18.65 18.36
N ALA A 164 -7.06 17.66 17.75
CA ALA A 164 -7.08 16.28 18.22
C ALA A 164 -6.46 16.14 19.62
N ASP A 165 -5.35 16.81 19.89
CA ASP A 165 -4.67 16.80 21.20
C ASP A 165 -5.53 17.43 22.30
N ALA A 166 -6.32 18.46 21.98
CA ALA A 166 -7.17 19.10 22.96
C ALA A 166 -8.56 18.47 23.12
N ALA A 167 -9.01 17.66 22.15
CA ALA A 167 -10.31 17.00 22.19
C ALA A 167 -10.38 15.92 23.26
N GLN A 168 -11.57 15.76 23.85
CA GLN A 168 -11.89 14.70 24.81
C GLN A 168 -12.76 13.63 24.15
N PRO A 169 -12.68 12.35 24.59
CA PRO A 169 -13.50 11.29 24.04
C PRO A 169 -15.01 11.56 24.16
N THR A 170 -15.79 11.13 23.16
CA THR A 170 -17.26 11.23 23.18
C THR A 170 -17.91 10.04 23.88
N LEU A 171 -19.22 10.12 24.16
CA LEU A 171 -20.00 9.02 24.74
C LEU A 171 -19.82 7.71 23.95
N PHE A 172 -19.78 7.78 22.62
CA PHE A 172 -19.52 6.62 21.77
C PHE A 172 -18.17 5.96 22.10
N HIS A 173 -17.09 6.74 22.30
CA HIS A 173 -15.77 6.20 22.64
C HIS A 173 -15.75 5.53 24.01
N HIS A 174 -16.41 6.12 25.01
CA HIS A 174 -16.56 5.51 26.32
C HIS A 174 -17.39 4.21 26.26
N TRP A 175 -18.43 4.16 25.42
CA TRP A 175 -19.18 2.94 25.17
C TRP A 175 -18.33 1.84 24.53
N LEU A 176 -17.43 2.17 23.60
CA LEU A 176 -16.44 1.20 23.09
C LEU A 176 -15.53 0.68 24.21
N LYS A 177 -15.03 1.57 25.08
CA LYS A 177 -14.22 1.17 26.24
C LYS A 177 -15.01 0.25 27.17
N ARG A 178 -16.30 0.50 27.35
CA ARG A 178 -17.16 -0.38 28.14
C ARG A 178 -17.28 -1.78 27.52
N LEU A 179 -17.49 -1.89 26.21
CA LEU A 179 -17.50 -3.20 25.54
C LEU A 179 -16.18 -3.96 25.67
N ASP A 180 -15.05 -3.25 25.70
CA ASP A 180 -13.71 -3.82 25.95
C ASP A 180 -13.61 -4.36 27.38
N MET A 181 -14.04 -3.58 28.37
CA MET A 181 -14.07 -3.98 29.78
C MET A 181 -15.02 -5.16 30.05
N ASP A 182 -16.11 -5.28 29.30
CA ASP A 182 -17.02 -6.43 29.35
C ASP A 182 -16.43 -7.68 28.67
N GLY A 183 -15.27 -7.57 28.00
CA GLY A 183 -14.63 -8.66 27.25
C GLY A 183 -15.38 -9.06 25.97
N ARG A 184 -16.24 -8.18 25.46
CA ARG A 184 -17.12 -8.43 24.29
C ARG A 184 -16.63 -7.75 23.02
N LEU A 185 -15.83 -6.70 23.14
CA LEU A 185 -15.23 -6.01 22.00
C LEU A 185 -14.14 -6.89 21.37
N GLN A 186 -14.36 -7.31 20.14
CA GLN A 186 -13.34 -7.98 19.36
C GLN A 186 -12.33 -6.98 18.80
N ARG A 187 -12.83 -5.99 18.03
CA ARG A 187 -12.01 -4.99 17.35
C ARG A 187 -12.78 -3.72 17.01
N VAL A 188 -12.08 -2.60 16.98
CA VAL A 188 -12.54 -1.34 16.39
C VAL A 188 -11.67 -1.05 15.16
N TYR A 189 -12.27 -0.90 14.00
CA TYR A 189 -11.63 -0.43 12.77
C TYR A 189 -12.02 1.03 12.56
N THR A 190 -11.12 1.94 12.90
CA THR A 190 -11.40 3.38 12.86
C THR A 190 -10.82 4.02 11.60
N GLN A 191 -11.61 4.85 10.93
CA GLN A 191 -11.11 5.73 9.87
C GLN A 191 -10.57 7.06 10.45
N ASN A 192 -10.73 7.29 11.75
CA ASN A 192 -10.30 8.52 12.37
C ASN A 192 -8.79 8.50 12.60
N ILE A 193 -8.19 9.69 12.50
CA ILE A 193 -6.76 9.92 12.78
C ILE A 193 -6.56 10.79 14.02
N ASP A 194 -7.66 11.10 14.74
CA ASP A 194 -7.70 11.96 15.93
C ASP A 194 -7.18 11.26 17.20
N GLY A 195 -7.17 9.93 17.23
CA GLY A 195 -6.66 9.13 18.34
C GLY A 195 -7.56 9.12 19.59
N LEU A 196 -8.83 9.51 19.47
CA LEU A 196 -9.76 9.54 20.60
C LEU A 196 -10.03 8.14 21.18
N GLU A 197 -9.90 7.07 20.39
CA GLU A 197 -9.98 5.70 20.91
C GLU A 197 -8.87 5.40 21.92
N ALA A 198 -7.66 5.91 21.67
CA ALA A 198 -6.54 5.77 22.60
C ALA A 198 -6.75 6.58 23.88
N LYS A 199 -7.28 7.80 23.76
CA LYS A 199 -7.64 8.64 24.91
C LYS A 199 -8.76 8.05 25.76
N ALA A 200 -9.70 7.33 25.16
CA ALA A 200 -10.72 6.57 25.88
C ALA A 200 -10.17 5.30 26.57
N GLY A 201 -8.87 5.00 26.43
CA GLY A 201 -8.20 3.88 27.07
C GLY A 201 -8.22 2.58 26.26
N LEU A 202 -8.50 2.62 24.96
CA LEU A 202 -8.27 1.47 24.07
C LEU A 202 -6.82 1.45 23.58
N THR A 203 -6.29 0.27 23.28
CA THR A 203 -4.99 0.17 22.59
C THR A 203 -5.18 0.50 21.11
N LEU A 204 -4.31 1.36 20.54
CA LEU A 204 -4.39 1.82 19.15
C LEU A 204 -3.10 1.48 18.37
N GLY A 205 -3.23 0.94 17.16
CA GLY A 205 -2.09 0.66 16.27
C GLY A 205 -2.36 -0.44 15.25
N VAL A 206 -1.33 -0.91 14.56
CA VAL A 206 -1.47 -1.91 13.47
C VAL A 206 -0.88 -3.29 13.79
N GLY A 207 -0.44 -3.50 15.04
CA GLY A 207 0.10 -4.78 15.52
C GLY A 207 1.62 -4.88 15.44
N SER A 208 2.19 -5.92 16.07
CA SER A 208 3.64 -6.14 16.11
C SER A 208 4.18 -6.78 14.83
N PRO A 209 5.48 -6.64 14.50
CA PRO A 209 6.08 -7.33 13.35
C PRO A 209 5.91 -8.85 13.37
N GLU A 210 5.77 -9.44 14.56
CA GLU A 210 5.51 -10.88 14.75
C GLU A 210 4.11 -11.31 14.29
N ALA A 211 3.18 -10.36 14.14
CA ALA A 211 1.84 -10.60 13.66
C ALA A 211 1.80 -11.04 12.19
N LEU A 212 2.78 -10.62 11.37
CA LEU A 212 2.94 -11.01 9.96
C LEU A 212 3.68 -12.36 9.78
N ALA A 213 4.28 -12.91 10.84
CA ALA A 213 5.01 -14.17 10.75
C ALA A 213 4.07 -15.38 10.68
N SER A 214 4.22 -16.23 9.65
CA SER A 214 3.46 -17.47 9.51
C SER A 214 3.65 -18.42 10.72
N ARG A 215 2.64 -19.26 11.02
CA ARG A 215 2.70 -20.28 12.10
C ARG A 215 3.95 -21.17 12.03
N THR A 216 4.48 -21.41 10.82
CA THR A 216 5.71 -22.19 10.57
C THR A 216 6.98 -21.42 10.90
N LYS A 217 7.03 -20.09 10.72
CA LYS A 217 8.15 -19.24 11.15
C LYS A 217 8.19 -19.04 12.68
N ARG A 218 7.05 -18.99 13.36
CA ARG A 218 6.99 -18.86 14.84
C ARG A 218 7.62 -20.03 15.61
N LYS A 219 7.58 -21.26 15.06
CA LYS A 219 8.31 -22.41 15.65
C LYS A 219 9.83 -22.35 15.43
N ARG A 220 10.29 -21.64 14.39
CA ARG A 220 11.72 -21.43 14.11
C ARG A 220 12.31 -20.22 14.84
N ALA A 221 11.51 -19.21 15.19
CA ALA A 221 11.96 -18.03 15.92
C ALA A 221 12.53 -18.36 17.32
N GLY A 222 12.10 -19.46 17.95
CA GLY A 222 12.72 -19.96 19.19
C GLY A 222 14.16 -20.48 19.03
N ARG A 223 14.68 -20.56 17.80
CA ARG A 223 16.06 -20.89 17.46
C ARG A 223 16.48 -20.15 16.19
N ALA A 224 16.74 -18.84 16.25
CA ALA A 224 17.39 -18.16 15.13
C ALA A 224 18.18 -16.93 15.60
N TRP A 225 19.50 -17.12 15.63
CA TRP A 225 20.55 -16.24 15.08
C TRP A 225 20.29 -14.73 15.05
N GLN A 226 21.12 -14.02 15.81
CA GLN A 226 21.38 -12.59 15.67
C GLN A 226 21.66 -12.25 14.21
N ARG A 227 20.87 -11.32 13.67
CA ARG A 227 21.11 -10.69 12.37
C ARG A 227 22.49 -10.01 12.39
N SER A 228 23.31 -10.24 11.37
CA SER A 228 24.57 -9.53 11.20
C SER A 228 24.30 -8.02 11.14
N GLN A 229 24.85 -7.30 12.10
CA GLN A 229 24.95 -5.86 12.06
C GLN A 229 25.91 -5.50 10.92
N SER A 230 25.48 -4.68 9.96
CA SER A 230 26.40 -3.96 9.10
C SER A 230 26.86 -2.69 9.82
N ASP A 231 28.13 -2.33 9.63
CA ASP A 231 28.89 -1.30 10.36
C ASP A 231 28.45 0.15 10.11
N SER A 232 27.17 0.46 10.30
CA SER A 232 26.67 1.85 10.37
C SER A 232 25.81 2.11 11.61
N ALA A 233 25.94 1.26 12.62
CA ALA A 233 25.26 1.41 13.91
C ALA A 233 26.26 1.39 15.06
N ALA A 234 27.23 2.30 15.06
CA ALA A 234 27.94 2.67 16.28
C ALA A 234 27.06 3.65 17.07
N LEU A 235 26.12 3.13 17.86
CA LEU A 235 25.45 3.87 18.93
C LEU A 235 25.66 3.13 20.26
N PRO A 236 25.79 3.86 21.38
CA PRO A 236 26.10 3.27 22.66
C PRO A 236 24.98 2.34 23.11
N THR A 237 25.39 1.22 23.69
CA THR A 237 24.56 0.16 24.29
C THR A 237 23.42 0.78 25.09
N ALA A 238 22.18 0.59 24.60
CA ALA A 238 20.98 0.89 25.34
C ALA A 238 21.00 0.06 26.64
N HIS A 239 20.86 0.74 27.77
CA HIS A 239 20.61 0.12 29.06
C HIS A 239 19.50 -0.93 28.93
N GLU A 240 19.77 -2.14 29.42
CA GLU A 240 18.78 -3.22 29.52
C GLU A 240 17.57 -2.73 30.32
N ALA A 241 16.49 -2.38 29.60
CA ALA A 241 15.19 -2.17 30.21
C ALA A 241 14.59 -3.53 30.61
N PRO A 242 13.83 -3.62 31.72
CA PRO A 242 13.26 -4.87 32.21
C PRO A 242 12.37 -5.54 31.17
N TYR A 243 12.42 -6.87 31.06
CA TYR A 243 11.63 -7.70 30.15
C TYR A 243 10.19 -7.17 29.93
N PRO A 244 9.79 -6.78 28.71
CA PRO A 244 8.44 -6.28 28.47
C PRO A 244 7.43 -7.43 28.61
N GLN A 245 6.33 -7.16 29.32
CA GLN A 245 5.15 -8.03 29.37
C GLN A 245 4.70 -8.41 27.95
N PRO A 246 4.24 -9.64 27.69
CA PRO A 246 3.82 -10.05 26.36
C PRO A 246 2.62 -9.21 25.89
N GLN A 247 2.84 -8.37 24.88
CA GLN A 247 1.79 -7.53 24.30
C GLN A 247 0.93 -8.34 23.31
N PRO A 248 -0.37 -8.01 23.16
CA PRO A 248 -1.21 -8.63 22.14
C PRO A 248 -0.65 -8.38 20.73
N LEU A 249 -0.81 -9.35 19.83
CA LEU A 249 -0.35 -9.28 18.45
C LEU A 249 -0.96 -8.09 17.70
N PHE A 250 -2.23 -7.80 17.98
CA PHE A 250 -2.95 -6.66 17.42
C PHE A 250 -3.68 -5.87 18.53
N PRO A 251 -3.62 -4.53 18.51
CA PRO A 251 -4.33 -3.67 19.48
C PRO A 251 -5.83 -3.61 19.19
N ARG A 252 -6.62 -3.13 20.16
CA ARG A 252 -8.09 -3.11 20.09
C ARG A 252 -8.63 -2.23 18.98
N ALA A 253 -8.02 -1.08 18.77
CA ALA A 253 -8.34 -0.14 17.70
C ALA A 253 -7.28 -0.20 16.61
N ILE A 254 -7.72 -0.44 15.37
CA ILE A 254 -6.89 -0.45 14.17
C ILE A 254 -7.16 0.83 13.36
N PRO A 255 -6.19 1.73 13.22
CA PRO A 255 -6.35 2.92 12.40
C PRO A 255 -6.22 2.56 10.91
N LEU A 256 -7.31 2.75 10.17
CA LEU A 256 -7.37 2.50 8.72
C LEU A 256 -6.74 3.63 7.91
N HIS A 257 -6.64 4.83 8.47
CA HIS A 257 -6.09 6.03 7.81
C HIS A 257 -4.80 6.56 8.45
N GLY A 258 -4.19 5.78 9.35
CA GLY A 258 -2.98 6.17 10.07
C GLY A 258 -3.29 7.04 11.29
N GLY A 259 -2.38 7.94 11.67
CA GLY A 259 -2.50 8.80 12.83
C GLY A 259 -1.59 10.02 12.77
N LEU A 260 -1.84 10.97 13.68
CA LEU A 260 -1.12 12.25 13.75
C LEU A 260 0.03 12.27 14.76
N SER A 261 0.32 11.13 15.40
CA SER A 261 1.29 11.05 16.49
C SER A 261 2.74 10.97 16.04
N THR A 262 2.99 10.65 14.76
CA THR A 262 4.35 10.43 14.26
C THR A 262 4.58 10.97 12.85
N LEU A 263 5.83 11.38 12.62
CA LEU A 263 6.40 11.63 11.30
C LEU A 263 7.37 10.51 10.94
N SER A 264 7.40 10.07 9.68
CA SER A 264 8.37 9.10 9.16
C SER A 264 9.18 9.68 8.00
N CYS A 265 10.50 9.47 8.03
CA CYS A 265 11.39 9.90 6.97
C CYS A 265 11.19 9.03 5.72
N MET A 266 10.94 9.65 4.56
CA MET A 266 10.77 8.94 3.29
C MET A 266 12.08 8.34 2.73
N LEU A 267 13.25 8.70 3.28
CA LEU A 267 14.56 8.19 2.84
C LEU A 267 15.08 7.07 3.75
N CYS A 268 15.10 7.30 5.08
CA CYS A 268 15.73 6.40 6.04
C CYS A 268 14.74 5.68 6.97
N ALA A 269 13.43 5.91 6.79
CA ALA A 269 12.36 5.37 7.62
C ALA A 269 12.47 5.70 9.13
N HIS A 270 13.29 6.69 9.51
CA HIS A 270 13.35 7.18 10.88
C HIS A 270 12.02 7.83 11.27
N THR A 271 11.52 7.48 12.46
CA THR A 271 10.27 8.00 12.98
C THR A 271 10.55 9.01 14.08
N GLN A 272 9.89 10.16 14.00
CA GLN A 272 9.89 11.21 15.02
C GLN A 272 8.50 11.31 15.64
N SER A 273 8.44 11.48 16.96
CA SER A 273 7.18 11.70 17.68
C SER A 273 6.68 13.13 17.49
N LEU A 274 5.37 13.31 17.35
CA LEU A 274 4.68 14.60 17.39
C LEU A 274 3.97 14.83 18.74
N ASP A 275 4.37 14.10 19.77
CA ASP A 275 3.92 14.34 21.14
C ASP A 275 4.72 15.50 21.77
N THR A 276 4.07 16.66 21.89
CA THR A 276 4.69 17.88 22.42
C THR A 276 4.99 17.85 23.91
N GLU A 277 4.48 16.85 24.64
CA GLU A 277 4.81 16.66 26.06
C GLU A 277 6.09 15.85 26.24
N ARG A 278 6.35 14.92 25.31
CA ARG A 278 7.47 13.95 25.41
C ARG A 278 8.69 14.32 24.57
N ASP A 279 8.49 15.05 23.47
CA ASP A 279 9.56 15.36 22.51
C ASP A 279 9.68 16.87 22.30
N ALA A 280 10.84 17.43 22.67
CA ALA A 280 11.13 18.85 22.50
C ALA A 280 11.14 19.29 21.02
N GLY A 281 11.52 18.38 20.11
CA GLY A 281 11.53 18.62 18.67
C GLY A 281 10.13 18.58 18.03
N ALA A 282 9.13 18.03 18.71
CA ALA A 282 7.76 17.97 18.18
C ALA A 282 7.14 19.36 17.97
N ARG A 283 7.41 20.31 18.88
CA ARG A 283 6.90 21.69 18.76
C ARG A 283 7.46 22.41 17.54
N GLU A 284 8.77 22.29 17.32
CA GLU A 284 9.43 22.87 16.16
C GLU A 284 8.95 22.25 14.84
N ALA A 285 8.76 20.92 14.83
CA ALA A 285 8.20 20.23 13.68
C ALA A 285 6.77 20.72 13.36
N LEU A 286 5.91 20.85 14.37
CA LEU A 286 4.55 21.36 14.20
C LEU A 286 4.52 22.83 13.74
N ASP A 287 5.38 23.69 14.30
CA ASP A 287 5.48 25.08 13.86
C ASP A 287 5.98 25.20 12.42
N THR A 288 6.86 24.30 11.98
CA THR A 288 7.33 24.22 10.59
C THR A 288 6.21 23.79 9.65
N LEU A 289 5.47 22.74 10.02
CA LEU A 289 4.28 22.33 9.26
C LEU A 289 3.22 23.43 9.20
N ARG A 290 3.04 24.19 10.30
CA ARG A 290 2.08 25.31 10.38
C ARG A 290 2.41 26.44 9.40
N ARG A 291 3.69 26.67 9.11
CA ARG A 291 4.13 27.62 8.07
C ARG A 291 3.95 27.08 6.64
N GLY A 292 3.64 25.80 6.49
CA GLY A 292 3.55 25.11 5.21
C GLY A 292 4.88 24.54 4.72
N ASP A 293 5.92 24.57 5.55
CA ASP A 293 7.26 24.10 5.20
C ASP A 293 7.40 22.59 5.45
N PRO A 294 8.19 21.87 4.64
CA PRO A 294 8.52 20.47 4.92
C PRO A 294 9.44 20.36 6.14
N VAL A 295 9.17 19.37 6.98
CA VAL A 295 10.09 18.96 8.04
C VAL A 295 11.15 18.04 7.44
N TRP A 296 12.42 18.36 7.63
CA TRP A 296 13.55 17.54 7.17
C TRP A 296 13.99 16.56 8.25
N CYS A 297 14.50 15.41 7.82
CA CYS A 297 14.96 14.38 8.74
C CYS A 297 16.34 14.74 9.30
N ALA A 298 16.39 15.12 10.57
CA ALA A 298 17.65 15.43 11.27
C ALA A 298 18.68 14.28 11.18
N ARG A 299 18.22 13.01 11.23
CA ARG A 299 19.12 11.85 11.06
C ARG A 299 19.74 11.78 9.67
N CYS A 300 18.98 12.13 8.63
CA CYS A 300 19.53 12.17 7.27
C CYS A 300 20.49 13.35 7.10
N GLU A 301 20.16 14.50 7.69
CA GLU A 301 21.01 15.69 7.66
C GLU A 301 22.38 15.40 8.30
N THR A 302 22.41 14.88 9.53
CA THR A 302 23.67 14.49 10.18
C THR A 302 24.45 13.45 9.35
N ALA A 303 23.75 12.47 8.77
CA ALA A 303 24.40 11.45 7.94
C ALA A 303 24.98 12.03 6.64
N ASP A 304 24.31 13.02 6.05
CA ASP A 304 24.76 13.69 4.83
C ASP A 304 25.92 14.66 5.10
N GLU A 305 25.88 15.40 6.19
CA GLU A 305 26.98 16.26 6.65
C GLU A 305 28.25 15.47 6.92
N LEU A 306 28.15 14.36 7.66
CA LEU A 306 29.30 13.47 7.92
C LEU A 306 29.86 12.93 6.60
N ARG A 307 29.00 12.57 5.66
CA ARG A 307 29.42 12.03 4.35
C ARG A 307 30.10 13.08 3.48
N THR A 308 29.51 14.26 3.37
CA THR A 308 30.04 15.36 2.55
C THR A 308 31.31 15.95 3.12
N SER A 309 31.44 16.01 4.46
CA SER A 309 32.70 16.40 5.12
C SER A 309 33.85 15.42 4.85
N ALA A 310 33.55 14.14 4.61
CA ALA A 310 34.52 13.14 4.16
C ALA A 310 34.86 13.24 2.66
N GLY A 311 34.35 14.25 1.94
CA GLY A 311 34.59 14.46 0.51
C GLY A 311 33.76 13.54 -0.40
N LEU A 312 32.77 12.83 0.16
CA LEU A 312 31.87 11.96 -0.58
C LEU A 312 30.60 12.70 -1.02
N ARG A 313 29.89 12.17 -2.01
CA ARG A 313 28.67 12.76 -2.58
C ARG A 313 27.53 12.77 -1.57
N SER A 314 26.70 13.81 -1.62
CA SER A 314 25.45 13.88 -0.85
C SER A 314 24.52 12.75 -1.26
N ARG A 315 23.91 12.10 -0.26
CA ARG A 315 22.82 11.12 -0.43
C ARG A 315 21.45 11.78 -0.39
N GLY A 316 21.41 13.10 -0.15
CA GLY A 316 20.19 13.87 0.03
C GLY A 316 19.60 13.70 1.43
N ILE A 317 18.86 14.72 1.84
CA ILE A 317 18.18 14.74 3.14
C ILE A 317 16.75 14.26 2.93
N GLY A 318 16.34 13.24 3.69
CA GLY A 318 14.99 12.71 3.61
C GLY A 318 13.97 13.71 4.18
N ARG A 319 12.84 13.83 3.50
CA ARG A 319 11.70 14.61 3.97
C ARG A 319 10.83 13.77 4.89
N MET A 320 10.37 14.38 5.98
CA MET A 320 9.46 13.76 6.94
C MET A 320 8.02 13.80 6.41
N LYS A 321 7.33 12.67 6.50
CA LYS A 321 5.94 12.47 6.06
C LYS A 321 5.09 12.16 7.29
N LEU A 322 3.92 12.78 7.39
CA LEU A 322 2.91 12.41 8.39
C LEU A 322 2.42 11.00 8.15
N ASN A 323 2.22 10.23 9.22
CA ASN A 323 1.73 8.86 9.14
C ASN A 323 0.23 8.79 8.81
N VAL A 324 -0.17 9.35 7.67
CA VAL A 324 -1.56 9.39 7.20
C VAL A 324 -1.64 8.73 5.83
N VAL A 325 -2.68 7.91 5.65
CA VAL A 325 -2.93 7.20 4.40
C VAL A 325 -3.64 8.12 3.42
N LEU A 326 -3.03 8.31 2.25
CA LEU A 326 -3.56 9.15 1.18
C LEU A 326 -4.17 8.28 0.07
N TYR A 327 -5.22 8.79 -0.59
CA TYR A 327 -5.74 8.23 -1.83
C TYR A 327 -4.63 8.20 -2.88
N HIS A 328 -4.50 7.07 -3.58
CA HIS A 328 -3.46 6.85 -4.59
C HIS A 328 -2.02 6.94 -4.04
N GLY A 329 -1.84 6.96 -2.72
CA GLY A 329 -0.54 6.84 -2.06
C GLY A 329 -0.25 5.43 -1.57
N GLU A 330 1.01 5.15 -1.29
CA GLU A 330 1.43 3.90 -0.64
C GLU A 330 0.98 3.86 0.82
N ASN A 331 0.56 2.67 1.26
CA ASN A 331 0.14 2.40 2.63
C ASN A 331 0.97 1.25 3.22
N ASP A 332 2.01 1.62 3.97
CA ASP A 332 2.96 0.70 4.61
C ASP A 332 2.28 -0.24 5.63
N THR A 333 1.10 0.13 6.12
CA THR A 333 0.35 -0.64 7.12
C THR A 333 -0.68 -1.59 6.52
N ALA A 334 -0.89 -1.56 5.20
CA ALA A 334 -1.97 -2.31 4.54
C ALA A 334 -1.88 -3.83 4.77
N GLU A 335 -0.67 -4.40 4.76
CA GLU A 335 -0.46 -5.83 5.01
C GLU A 335 -0.84 -6.21 6.44
N HIS A 336 -0.46 -5.39 7.42
CA HIS A 336 -0.79 -5.59 8.83
C HIS A 336 -2.31 -5.52 9.07
N VAL A 337 -2.98 -4.53 8.48
CA VAL A 337 -4.44 -4.39 8.55
C VAL A 337 -5.11 -5.60 7.90
N GLY A 338 -4.64 -6.06 6.73
CA GLY A 338 -5.15 -7.23 6.05
C GLY A 338 -5.03 -8.51 6.89
N ALA A 339 -3.87 -8.73 7.51
CA ALA A 339 -3.63 -9.86 8.41
C ALA A 339 -4.54 -9.81 9.65
N CYS A 340 -4.77 -8.63 10.22
CA CYS A 340 -5.71 -8.44 11.33
C CYS A 340 -7.14 -8.79 10.93
N VAL A 341 -7.62 -8.27 9.78
CA VAL A 341 -8.98 -8.52 9.27
C VAL A 341 -9.21 -10.00 9.01
N GLU A 342 -8.29 -10.68 8.32
CA GLU A 342 -8.41 -12.12 8.04
C GLU A 342 -8.51 -12.93 9.34
N ARG A 343 -7.67 -12.59 10.31
CA ARG A 343 -7.62 -13.27 11.61
C ARG A 343 -8.88 -13.06 12.43
N ASP A 344 -9.41 -11.83 12.43
CA ASP A 344 -10.64 -11.49 13.14
C ASP A 344 -11.86 -12.17 12.50
N LEU A 345 -11.93 -12.24 11.16
CA LEU A 345 -12.98 -12.96 10.44
C LEU A 345 -12.96 -14.47 10.73
N LEU A 346 -11.76 -15.06 10.86
CA LEU A 346 -11.59 -16.45 11.29
C LEU A 346 -11.86 -16.66 12.79
N GLY A 347 -12.00 -15.59 13.56
CA GLY A 347 -12.30 -15.65 14.99
C GLY A 347 -11.12 -16.11 15.87
N LEU A 348 -9.89 -15.97 15.39
CA LEU A 348 -8.71 -16.47 16.11
C LEU A 348 -8.35 -15.57 17.29
N HIS A 349 -8.29 -16.13 18.50
CA HIS A 349 -7.94 -15.41 19.73
C HIS A 349 -6.45 -15.08 19.84
N ASP A 350 -6.14 -13.90 20.38
CA ASP A 350 -4.76 -13.49 20.68
C ASP A 350 -4.19 -14.33 21.82
N PRO A 351 -3.03 -15.00 21.65
CA PRO A 351 -2.41 -15.75 22.74
C PRO A 351 -2.07 -14.88 23.95
N HIS A 352 -1.89 -13.57 23.75
CA HIS A 352 -1.50 -12.61 24.78
C HIS A 352 -2.64 -11.64 25.13
N GLU A 353 -3.88 -11.95 24.75
CA GLU A 353 -5.06 -11.20 25.21
C GLU A 353 -5.27 -11.42 26.72
N PRO A 354 -5.40 -10.37 27.54
CA PRO A 354 -5.73 -10.54 28.96
C PRO A 354 -7.11 -11.19 29.13
N GLU A 355 -7.23 -12.13 30.08
CA GLU A 355 -8.51 -12.75 30.39
C GLU A 355 -9.41 -11.75 31.15
N VAL A 356 -10.54 -11.38 30.55
CA VAL A 356 -11.60 -10.63 31.22
C VAL A 356 -12.53 -11.62 31.93
N CYS A 357 -12.73 -11.45 33.25
CA CYS A 357 -13.66 -12.27 34.02
C CYS A 357 -15.08 -12.13 33.44
N PRO A 358 -15.74 -13.24 33.04
CA PRO A 358 -17.12 -13.17 32.60
C PRO A 358 -18.00 -12.75 33.77
N ILE A 359 -18.66 -11.59 33.67
CA ILE A 359 -19.75 -11.21 34.58
C ILE A 359 -20.83 -12.31 34.49
N GLU A 360 -21.26 -12.88 35.62
CA GLU A 360 -22.37 -13.84 35.66
C GLU A 360 -23.63 -13.19 35.04
N ARG A 361 -24.14 -13.79 33.96
CA ARG A 361 -25.20 -13.17 33.14
C ARG A 361 -26.58 -13.69 33.53
N ALA A 362 -27.34 -12.92 34.30
CA ALA A 362 -28.80 -12.90 34.27
C ALA A 362 -29.24 -11.59 33.58
N MET A 363 -30.23 -11.63 32.69
CA MET A 363 -30.85 -10.37 32.22
C MET A 363 -31.50 -9.69 33.43
N PRO A 364 -31.17 -8.43 33.76
CA PRO A 364 -31.87 -7.73 34.82
C PRO A 364 -33.31 -7.47 34.37
N THR A 365 -34.27 -8.08 35.07
CA THR A 365 -35.70 -7.73 34.97
C THR A 365 -35.94 -6.53 35.86
N LEU A 366 -36.38 -5.40 35.30
CA LEU A 366 -36.92 -4.32 36.11
C LEU A 366 -38.16 -4.83 36.89
N PRO A 367 -38.33 -4.49 38.17
CA PRO A 367 -39.58 -4.76 38.86
C PRO A 367 -40.71 -4.04 38.12
N VAL A 368 -41.74 -4.79 37.73
CA VAL A 368 -42.98 -4.25 37.16
C VAL A 368 -43.61 -3.37 38.23
N VAL A 369 -43.65 -2.06 38.01
CA VAL A 369 -44.44 -1.15 38.84
C VAL A 369 -45.91 -1.49 38.56
N ALA A 370 -46.59 -2.03 39.56
CA ALA A 370 -48.02 -2.32 39.48
C ALA A 370 -48.78 -1.00 39.35
N GLU A 371 -49.71 -0.95 38.40
CA GLU A 371 -50.71 0.13 38.30
C GLU A 371 -51.50 0.20 39.61
N GLY A 372 -51.50 1.36 40.26
CA GLY A 372 -52.23 1.56 41.51
C GLY A 372 -52.17 3.00 42.03
N GLN A 373 -53.22 3.75 41.67
CA GLN A 373 -53.88 4.83 42.42
C GLN A 373 -53.17 6.17 42.68
N ASP A 374 -53.96 7.21 42.39
CA ASP A 374 -53.81 8.62 42.69
C ASP A 374 -53.28 8.89 44.11
N ASP A 375 -52.21 9.68 44.20
CA ASP A 375 -52.14 10.77 45.19
C ASP A 375 -51.13 11.83 44.73
N VAL A 376 -51.64 13.04 44.55
CA VAL A 376 -50.89 14.26 44.24
C VAL A 376 -50.23 14.73 45.54
N GLY A 377 -48.92 14.46 45.68
CA GLY A 377 -48.09 14.97 46.77
C GLY A 377 -47.10 16.00 46.27
N ASP A 378 -47.46 17.28 46.43
CA ASP A 378 -46.61 18.45 46.26
C ASP A 378 -45.37 18.38 47.17
N LEU A 379 -44.16 18.47 46.57
CA LEU A 379 -42.93 18.81 47.28
C LEU A 379 -42.12 19.80 46.43
N SER A 380 -42.48 21.06 46.60
CA SER A 380 -41.60 22.21 46.40
C SER A 380 -40.58 22.34 47.54
N MET A 381 -39.49 23.09 47.26
CA MET A 381 -38.35 23.49 48.13
C MET A 381 -37.19 22.48 48.19
N SER A 382 -35.90 22.83 48.06
CA SER A 382 -35.23 24.13 48.14
C SER A 382 -33.84 24.06 47.49
N SER A 383 -33.44 25.19 46.91
CA SER A 383 -32.08 25.58 46.54
C SER A 383 -30.99 25.15 47.52
N GLY A 384 -29.96 24.47 47.00
CA GLY A 384 -28.71 24.21 47.68
C GLY A 384 -27.65 23.77 46.68
N ASP A 385 -26.79 24.70 46.28
CA ASP A 385 -25.65 24.48 45.37
C ASP A 385 -24.73 23.38 45.92
N VAL A 386 -24.58 22.30 45.16
CA VAL A 386 -23.48 21.33 45.31
C VAL A 386 -22.85 21.18 43.92
N GLN A 387 -21.59 21.61 43.82
CA GLN A 387 -20.82 21.66 42.58
C GLN A 387 -20.61 20.27 41.98
N ALA A 388 -20.98 20.10 40.71
CA ALA A 388 -21.06 18.84 39.97
C ALA A 388 -19.85 18.60 39.03
N ASP A 389 -18.69 19.21 39.32
CA ASP A 389 -17.60 19.30 38.35
C ASP A 389 -16.49 18.23 38.51
N ASP A 390 -16.53 17.41 39.56
CA ASP A 390 -15.52 16.36 39.78
C ASP A 390 -15.99 14.94 39.38
N ALA A 391 -17.29 14.67 39.24
CA ALA A 391 -17.81 13.29 39.26
C ALA A 391 -17.56 12.45 37.98
N LEU A 392 -17.57 13.06 36.78
CA LEU A 392 -17.40 12.32 35.52
C LEU A 392 -15.94 12.04 35.16
N ALA A 393 -14.99 12.88 35.60
CA ALA A 393 -13.56 12.64 35.42
C ALA A 393 -13.02 11.71 36.52
N SER A 394 -13.46 11.89 37.78
CA SER A 394 -12.99 11.07 38.91
C SER A 394 -13.54 9.63 38.95
N ALA A 395 -14.67 9.33 38.31
CA ALA A 395 -15.11 7.94 38.12
C ALA A 395 -14.20 7.14 37.15
N PHE A 396 -13.31 7.82 36.43
CA PHE A 396 -12.46 7.25 35.38
C PHE A 396 -10.97 7.60 35.50
N GLU A 397 -10.56 8.42 36.47
CA GLU A 397 -9.14 8.62 36.81
C GLU A 397 -8.70 7.65 37.91
N GLU A 398 -7.63 6.93 37.59
CA GLU A 398 -6.86 6.01 38.44
C GLU A 398 -7.57 4.79 39.03
N GLU A 399 -7.77 3.75 38.21
CA GLU A 399 -7.54 2.39 38.71
C GLU A 399 -6.77 1.54 37.70
N LYS A 400 -5.57 1.10 38.12
CA LYS A 400 -4.89 -0.04 37.50
C LYS A 400 -5.86 -1.22 37.51
N PRO A 401 -5.99 -1.99 36.41
CA PRO A 401 -6.82 -3.18 36.42
C PRO A 401 -6.38 -4.06 37.58
N VAL A 402 -7.33 -4.51 38.40
CA VAL A 402 -7.09 -5.56 39.40
C VAL A 402 -6.62 -6.77 38.60
N LEU A 403 -5.30 -6.95 38.55
CA LEU A 403 -4.67 -8.15 38.03
C LEU A 403 -5.18 -9.30 38.90
N CYS A 404 -6.09 -10.10 38.36
CA CYS A 404 -6.24 -11.46 38.85
C CYS A 404 -4.84 -12.08 38.81
N THR A 405 -4.38 -12.56 39.96
CA THR A 405 -3.11 -13.26 40.06
C THR A 405 -3.07 -14.32 38.95
N PRO A 406 -2.02 -14.37 38.13
CA PRO A 406 -1.96 -15.33 37.04
C PRO A 406 -1.87 -16.71 37.68
N VAL A 407 -3.00 -17.42 37.73
CA VAL A 407 -2.95 -18.87 37.87
C VAL A 407 -2.23 -19.33 36.62
N VAL A 408 -1.00 -19.82 36.79
CA VAL A 408 -0.16 -20.36 35.73
C VAL A 408 -0.77 -21.68 35.28
N ASP A 409 -1.88 -21.59 34.55
CA ASP A 409 -2.48 -22.69 33.82
C ASP A 409 -2.16 -22.55 32.34
N LYS A 410 -1.73 -23.66 31.72
CA LYS A 410 -1.37 -23.73 30.30
C LYS A 410 -2.47 -23.08 29.44
N PRO A 411 -2.13 -22.30 28.40
CA PRO A 411 -3.12 -21.62 27.57
C PRO A 411 -4.10 -22.64 26.95
N ARG A 412 -5.34 -22.65 27.45
CA ARG A 412 -6.40 -23.49 26.91
C ARG A 412 -6.65 -23.07 25.47
N ARG A 413 -6.53 -24.01 24.50
CA ARG A 413 -6.87 -23.75 23.09
C ARG A 413 -8.36 -23.43 22.98
N ARG A 414 -8.70 -22.14 22.96
CA ARG A 414 -10.07 -21.66 22.72
C ARG A 414 -10.44 -21.94 21.26
N ARG A 415 -11.67 -22.41 21.03
CA ARG A 415 -12.19 -22.58 19.66
C ARG A 415 -12.29 -21.20 18.99
N PRO A 416 -11.96 -21.07 17.69
CA PRO A 416 -12.14 -19.82 16.98
C PRO A 416 -13.60 -19.38 17.05
N MET A 417 -13.84 -18.11 17.40
CA MET A 417 -15.17 -17.51 17.46
C MET A 417 -15.21 -16.28 16.55
N PRO A 418 -15.79 -16.40 15.35
CA PRO A 418 -15.93 -15.27 14.43
C PRO A 418 -16.87 -14.20 15.01
N PRO A 419 -16.83 -12.96 14.48
CA PRO A 419 -17.68 -11.86 14.92
C PRO A 419 -19.17 -12.23 14.83
N ASP A 420 -19.94 -11.81 15.83
CA ASP A 420 -21.36 -12.14 15.94
C ASP A 420 -22.31 -10.96 16.05
N LEU A 421 -21.73 -9.76 16.03
CA LEU A 421 -22.40 -8.50 15.80
C LEU A 421 -21.40 -7.53 15.13
N LEU A 422 -21.85 -6.83 14.10
CA LEU A 422 -21.12 -5.76 13.45
C LEU A 422 -21.87 -4.44 13.64
N ILE A 423 -21.18 -3.43 14.20
CA ILE A 423 -21.70 -2.08 14.34
C ILE A 423 -20.90 -1.14 13.45
N VAL A 424 -21.57 -0.42 12.57
CA VAL A 424 -20.98 0.54 11.65
C VAL A 424 -21.53 1.92 11.98
N ALA A 425 -20.68 2.83 12.45
CA ALA A 425 -21.14 4.09 13.04
C ALA A 425 -20.40 5.32 12.48
N GLY A 426 -21.13 6.40 12.21
CA GLY A 426 -20.54 7.71 11.87
C GLY A 426 -19.63 7.70 10.63
N THR A 427 -19.88 6.79 9.67
CA THR A 427 -19.04 6.61 8.48
C THR A 427 -19.82 6.68 7.18
N SER A 428 -19.26 7.41 6.22
CA SER A 428 -19.82 7.58 4.87
C SER A 428 -19.64 6.39 3.92
N LEU A 429 -18.90 5.34 4.33
CA LEU A 429 -18.64 4.12 3.55
C LEU A 429 -18.21 4.31 2.08
N LYS A 430 -17.59 5.44 1.72
CA LYS A 430 -17.11 5.68 0.34
C LYS A 430 -15.75 5.04 0.04
N VAL A 431 -14.98 4.73 1.09
CA VAL A 431 -13.62 4.18 0.97
C VAL A 431 -13.68 2.69 0.56
N PRO A 432 -13.07 2.28 -0.56
CA PRO A 432 -13.14 0.89 -1.04
C PRO A 432 -12.67 -0.15 -0.02
N GLY A 433 -11.61 0.14 0.73
CA GLY A 433 -11.09 -0.73 1.79
C GLY A 433 -12.13 -0.97 2.90
N THR A 434 -12.69 0.11 3.45
CA THR A 434 -13.76 0.05 4.47
C THR A 434 -15.00 -0.69 3.94
N LYS A 435 -15.40 -0.46 2.68
CA LYS A 435 -16.51 -1.19 2.04
C LYS A 435 -16.27 -2.70 2.01
N ARG A 436 -15.03 -3.14 1.76
CA ARG A 436 -14.66 -4.55 1.74
C ARG A 436 -14.74 -5.14 3.16
N ILE A 437 -14.17 -4.46 4.15
CA ILE A 437 -14.21 -4.89 5.56
C ILE A 437 -15.67 -5.10 6.01
N VAL A 438 -16.53 -4.10 5.83
CA VAL A 438 -17.94 -4.17 6.25
C VAL A 438 -18.67 -5.36 5.59
N ARG A 439 -18.47 -5.59 4.29
CA ARG A 439 -19.11 -6.70 3.57
C ARG A 439 -18.64 -8.08 4.03
N GLU A 440 -17.34 -8.24 4.28
CA GLU A 440 -16.81 -9.53 4.76
C GLU A 440 -17.23 -9.83 6.20
N PHE A 441 -17.22 -8.82 7.08
CA PHE A 441 -17.73 -8.98 8.45
C PHE A 441 -19.24 -9.25 8.47
N SER A 442 -20.02 -8.56 7.63
CA SER A 442 -21.46 -8.80 7.49
C SER A 442 -21.75 -10.27 7.11
N LYS A 443 -21.05 -10.79 6.09
CA LYS A 443 -21.15 -12.22 5.71
C LYS A 443 -20.81 -13.15 6.87
N ALA A 444 -19.74 -12.85 7.62
CA ALA A 444 -19.32 -13.67 8.75
C ALA A 444 -20.37 -13.69 9.88
N CYS A 445 -20.98 -12.54 10.19
CA CYS A 445 -22.03 -12.45 11.20
C CYS A 445 -23.30 -13.20 10.76
N HIS A 446 -23.73 -13.07 9.50
CA HIS A 446 -24.92 -13.75 8.97
C HIS A 446 -24.74 -15.26 8.79
N ALA A 447 -23.53 -15.74 8.51
CA ALA A 447 -23.25 -17.17 8.32
C ALA A 447 -23.69 -18.04 9.51
N ARG A 448 -23.72 -17.49 10.73
CA ARG A 448 -24.15 -18.19 11.96
C ARG A 448 -25.64 -18.50 12.02
N ASP A 449 -26.46 -17.79 11.24
CA ASP A 449 -27.92 -17.88 11.30
C ASP A 449 -28.55 -18.46 10.03
N ALA A 450 -27.73 -19.02 9.14
CA ALA A 450 -28.19 -19.70 7.93
C ALA A 450 -29.21 -20.81 8.28
N GLY A 451 -30.47 -20.63 7.84
CA GLY A 451 -31.57 -21.58 8.05
C GLY A 451 -32.52 -21.27 9.21
N LYS A 452 -32.32 -20.19 9.98
CA LYS A 452 -33.29 -19.75 11.00
C LYS A 452 -34.47 -19.02 10.35
N LYS A 453 -35.71 -19.34 10.76
CA LYS A 453 -36.95 -18.69 10.26
C LYS A 453 -37.05 -17.20 10.62
N GLN A 454 -36.44 -16.78 11.73
CA GLN A 454 -36.35 -15.40 12.18
C GLN A 454 -34.93 -15.18 12.70
N ALA A 455 -34.09 -14.53 11.90
CA ALA A 455 -32.72 -14.23 12.28
C ALA A 455 -32.70 -13.01 13.21
N PRO A 456 -31.85 -13.01 14.27
CA PRO A 456 -31.64 -11.83 15.11
C PRO A 456 -30.90 -10.73 14.32
N VAL A 457 -30.93 -9.50 14.83
CA VAL A 457 -30.20 -8.37 14.24
C VAL A 457 -28.69 -8.60 14.43
N ARG A 458 -27.93 -8.62 13.33
CA ARG A 458 -26.48 -8.90 13.33
C ARG A 458 -25.63 -7.73 12.86
N VAL A 459 -26.14 -6.94 11.93
CA VAL A 459 -25.39 -5.86 11.30
C VAL A 459 -26.17 -4.56 11.37
N VAL A 460 -25.61 -3.58 12.08
CA VAL A 460 -26.28 -2.32 12.41
C VAL A 460 -25.50 -1.16 11.81
N TYR A 461 -26.23 -0.24 11.18
CA TYR A 461 -25.69 1.02 10.69
C TYR A 461 -26.26 2.20 11.50
N MET A 462 -25.40 3.05 12.05
CA MET A 462 -25.77 4.22 12.84
C MET A 462 -25.23 5.48 12.17
N ASN A 463 -26.12 6.23 11.53
CA ASN A 463 -25.76 7.48 10.86
C ASN A 463 -27.00 8.29 10.47
N TYR A 464 -26.86 9.61 10.29
CA TYR A 464 -27.95 10.47 9.80
C TYR A 464 -28.36 10.17 8.35
N ASP A 465 -27.37 9.87 7.50
CA ASP A 465 -27.54 9.59 6.08
C ASP A 465 -27.09 8.17 5.71
N PHE A 466 -27.66 7.65 4.61
CA PHE A 466 -27.24 6.38 4.02
C PHE A 466 -26.36 6.62 2.77
N PRO A 467 -25.23 5.89 2.61
CA PRO A 467 -24.16 6.26 1.68
C PRO A 467 -24.50 6.20 0.18
N SER A 468 -25.40 5.32 -0.24
CA SER A 468 -25.97 5.28 -1.59
C SER A 468 -27.25 4.43 -1.62
N ALA A 469 -28.23 4.80 -2.45
CA ALA A 469 -29.41 3.97 -2.74
C ALA A 469 -29.07 2.78 -3.68
N ALA A 470 -27.79 2.59 -4.02
CA ALA A 470 -27.33 1.53 -4.89
C ALA A 470 -27.55 0.14 -4.25
N SER A 471 -27.77 -0.87 -5.09
CA SER A 471 -27.97 -2.26 -4.66
C SER A 471 -26.75 -2.90 -4.00
N GLU A 472 -25.59 -2.22 -3.96
CA GLU A 472 -24.35 -2.76 -3.39
C GLU A 472 -24.44 -3.09 -1.88
N TRP A 473 -25.37 -2.46 -1.15
CA TRP A 473 -25.61 -2.69 0.27
C TRP A 473 -26.83 -3.59 0.55
N ALA A 474 -27.48 -4.10 -0.49
CA ALA A 474 -28.61 -5.01 -0.34
C ALA A 474 -28.17 -6.30 0.35
N GLY A 475 -28.81 -6.63 1.47
CA GLY A 475 -28.48 -7.80 2.28
C GLY A 475 -27.26 -7.66 3.19
N VAL A 476 -26.64 -6.47 3.27
CA VAL A 476 -25.48 -6.22 4.15
C VAL A 476 -25.91 -5.82 5.56
N PHE A 477 -26.84 -4.86 5.66
CA PHE A 477 -27.33 -4.30 6.93
C PHE A 477 -28.73 -4.83 7.26
N ASP A 478 -28.92 -5.21 8.52
CA ASP A 478 -30.22 -5.62 9.05
C ASP A 478 -31.03 -4.40 9.49
N LEU A 479 -30.38 -3.47 10.21
CA LEU A 479 -30.99 -2.30 10.82
C LEU A 479 -30.16 -1.04 10.55
N TRP A 480 -30.84 0.03 10.14
CA TRP A 480 -30.30 1.39 10.09
C TRP A 480 -30.98 2.24 11.16
N ILE A 481 -30.19 2.72 12.12
CA ILE A 481 -30.59 3.73 13.09
C ILE A 481 -30.27 5.10 12.49
N GLN A 482 -31.32 5.81 12.08
CA GLN A 482 -31.22 7.14 11.51
C GLN A 482 -31.29 8.18 12.63
N GLY A 483 -30.17 8.83 12.93
CA GLY A 483 -30.10 9.86 13.96
C GLY A 483 -28.70 10.04 14.55
N ASP A 484 -28.65 10.71 15.70
CA ASP A 484 -27.41 10.97 16.45
C ASP A 484 -26.77 9.66 16.95
N VAL A 485 -25.51 9.46 16.58
CA VAL A 485 -24.71 8.29 16.99
C VAL A 485 -24.49 8.28 18.50
N GLN A 486 -24.39 9.43 19.17
CA GLN A 486 -24.21 9.48 20.62
C GLN A 486 -25.46 8.96 21.36
N ARG A 487 -26.65 9.36 20.90
CA ARG A 487 -27.92 8.84 21.43
C ARG A 487 -28.10 7.35 21.18
N ALA A 488 -27.76 6.89 19.98
CA ALA A 488 -27.80 5.47 19.67
C ALA A 488 -26.87 4.65 20.60
N ALA A 489 -25.68 5.17 20.90
CA ALA A 489 -24.76 4.53 21.86
C ALA A 489 -25.33 4.53 23.28
N LEU A 490 -25.90 5.64 23.75
CA LEU A 490 -26.53 5.75 25.06
C LEU A 490 -27.66 4.74 25.24
N GLY A 491 -28.53 4.59 24.23
CA GLY A 491 -29.60 3.59 24.26
C GLY A 491 -29.11 2.14 24.30
N LEU A 492 -27.89 1.88 23.81
CA LEU A 492 -27.26 0.57 23.84
C LEU A 492 -26.47 0.28 25.13
N CYS A 493 -26.34 1.26 26.02
CA CYS A 493 -25.72 1.07 27.33
C CYS A 493 -26.64 0.26 28.25
N ALA A 494 -26.05 -0.65 29.03
CA ALA A 494 -26.72 -1.31 30.13
C ALA A 494 -26.39 -0.56 31.44
N PRO A 495 -27.37 -0.18 32.27
CA PRO A 495 -27.12 0.33 33.63
C PRO A 495 -26.41 -0.74 34.48
N TRP A 496 -25.46 -0.32 35.33
CA TRP A 496 -24.63 -1.18 36.17
C TRP A 496 -25.12 -1.13 37.62
N PRO A 497 -25.92 -2.10 38.10
CA PRO A 497 -26.55 -1.95 39.42
C PRO A 497 -25.59 -2.02 40.62
N HIS A 498 -24.34 -2.49 40.46
CA HIS A 498 -23.44 -2.73 41.59
C HIS A 498 -21.95 -2.53 41.26
N ARG A 499 -21.49 -1.27 41.28
CA ARG A 499 -20.06 -0.95 41.46
C ARG A 499 -19.89 -0.06 42.69
N PRO A 500 -18.87 -0.31 43.53
CA PRO A 500 -18.39 0.74 44.42
C PRO A 500 -17.81 1.85 43.51
N HIS A 501 -18.21 3.10 43.76
CA HIS A 501 -17.79 4.32 43.01
C HIS A 501 -18.51 4.65 41.69
N ALA A 502 -19.59 3.96 41.31
CA ALA A 502 -20.44 4.45 40.21
C ALA A 502 -21.24 5.68 40.66
N ASP A 503 -21.14 6.79 39.94
CA ASP A 503 -21.93 8.00 40.19
C ASP A 503 -23.43 7.69 40.04
N PRO A 504 -24.23 7.79 41.13
CA PRO A 504 -25.66 7.51 41.10
C PRO A 504 -26.43 8.35 40.06
N ALA A 505 -25.97 9.56 39.75
CA ALA A 505 -26.60 10.43 38.76
C ALA A 505 -26.41 9.92 37.33
N MET A 506 -25.22 9.43 36.99
CA MET A 506 -24.93 8.83 35.68
C MET A 506 -25.67 7.50 35.50
N GLU A 507 -25.70 6.66 36.53
CA GLU A 507 -26.48 5.41 36.49
C GLU A 507 -27.98 5.68 36.32
N ALA A 508 -28.52 6.71 36.99
CA ALA A 508 -29.89 7.15 36.78
C ALA A 508 -30.10 7.66 35.34
N PHE A 509 -29.16 8.45 34.80
CA PHE A 509 -29.25 8.98 33.43
C PHE A 509 -29.20 7.87 32.37
N VAL A 510 -28.28 6.90 32.50
CA VAL A 510 -28.20 5.73 31.62
C VAL A 510 -29.43 4.85 31.77
N ALA A 511 -29.93 4.64 33.00
CA ALA A 511 -31.14 3.86 33.23
C ALA A 511 -32.38 4.51 32.59
N GLN A 512 -32.47 5.84 32.57
CA GLN A 512 -33.57 6.58 31.93
C GLN A 512 -33.53 6.50 30.40
N HIS A 513 -32.34 6.45 29.79
CA HIS A 513 -32.16 6.52 28.33
C HIS A 513 -31.85 5.17 27.67
N SER A 514 -31.59 4.12 28.46
CA SER A 514 -31.29 2.77 27.97
C SER A 514 -32.51 2.10 27.34
N TRP A 515 -32.28 1.38 26.24
CA TRP A 515 -33.29 0.58 25.56
C TRP A 515 -33.58 -0.76 26.24
N GLN A 516 -32.99 -1.02 27.41
CA GLN A 516 -33.26 -2.24 28.18
C GLN A 516 -34.74 -2.43 28.51
N ALA A 517 -35.47 -1.34 28.76
CA ALA A 517 -36.88 -1.38 29.16
C ALA A 517 -37.84 -1.68 27.99
N LEU A 518 -37.37 -1.65 26.74
CA LEU A 518 -38.22 -1.87 25.56
C LEU A 518 -38.57 -3.36 25.42
N SER A 519 -39.86 -3.68 25.46
CA SER A 519 -40.37 -5.05 25.59
C SER A 519 -40.26 -5.88 24.29
N VAL A 520 -39.87 -7.16 24.42
CA VAL A 520 -39.78 -8.10 23.29
C VAL A 520 -40.89 -9.17 23.43
N PRO A 521 -41.98 -9.14 22.62
CA PRO A 521 -43.02 -10.15 22.70
C PRO A 521 -42.51 -11.55 22.30
N ARG A 522 -42.89 -12.59 23.04
CA ARG A 522 -42.58 -13.99 22.71
C ARG A 522 -43.43 -14.45 21.50
N PRO A 523 -42.84 -15.17 20.51
CA PRO A 523 -43.65 -15.79 19.46
C PRO A 523 -44.51 -16.92 20.03
N PRO A 524 -45.74 -17.15 19.50
CA PRO A 524 -46.61 -18.24 19.95
C PRO A 524 -46.00 -19.60 19.60
N PRO A 525 -46.22 -20.65 20.43
CA PRO A 525 -45.69 -21.99 20.16
C PRO A 525 -46.29 -22.57 18.89
N ALA A 526 -45.45 -23.19 18.05
CA ALA A 526 -45.87 -23.81 16.80
C ALA A 526 -46.82 -24.99 17.07
N SER A 527 -48.06 -24.88 16.58
CA SER A 527 -49.02 -25.98 16.57
C SER A 527 -48.52 -27.13 15.69
N THR A 528 -48.45 -28.32 16.27
CA THR A 528 -48.09 -29.60 15.65
C THR A 528 -49.11 -29.97 14.55
N LEU A 529 -48.79 -29.66 13.28
CA LEU A 529 -49.47 -30.26 12.13
C LEU A 529 -48.76 -31.56 11.73
N ARG A 530 -49.47 -32.68 11.88
CA ARG A 530 -49.06 -34.03 11.48
C ARG A 530 -48.78 -34.08 9.97
N LEU A 531 -47.59 -34.55 9.60
CA LEU A 531 -47.28 -34.96 8.23
C LEU A 531 -48.11 -36.20 7.87
N VAL A 532 -48.95 -36.09 6.85
CA VAL A 532 -49.45 -37.27 6.10
C VAL A 532 -48.55 -37.45 4.88
N SER A 533 -47.81 -38.55 4.89
CA SER A 533 -46.97 -39.02 3.79
C SER A 533 -47.79 -39.38 2.55
N ARG A 534 -47.47 -38.82 1.38
CA ARG A 534 -47.86 -39.40 0.08
C ARG A 534 -46.64 -39.61 -0.81
N LYS A 535 -46.55 -40.85 -1.27
CA LYS A 535 -45.47 -41.50 -2.02
C LYS A 535 -45.24 -40.85 -3.39
N LEU A 536 -43.97 -40.78 -3.79
CA LEU A 536 -43.55 -40.58 -5.18
C LEU A 536 -43.96 -41.80 -6.04
N SER A 537 -44.39 -41.55 -7.27
CA SER A 537 -44.42 -42.53 -8.35
C SER A 537 -43.81 -41.92 -9.62
N THR A 538 -43.15 -42.81 -10.35
CA THR A 538 -42.26 -42.65 -11.51
C THR A 538 -43.01 -42.54 -12.86
N ALA A 539 -42.53 -41.64 -13.76
CA ALA A 539 -42.38 -41.68 -15.25
C ALA A 539 -43.50 -42.30 -16.16
N PRO A 540 -43.69 -41.89 -17.47
CA PRO A 540 -42.64 -41.66 -18.48
C PRO A 540 -42.89 -40.60 -19.61
N ARG A 541 -41.88 -40.50 -20.48
CA ARG A 541 -41.69 -39.69 -21.72
C ARG A 541 -42.82 -39.78 -22.77
N ARG A 542 -43.11 -38.67 -23.51
CA ARG A 542 -42.78 -38.46 -24.95
C ARG A 542 -43.41 -37.19 -25.59
N ALA A 543 -42.60 -36.57 -26.45
CA ALA A 543 -42.87 -35.99 -27.78
C ALA A 543 -43.74 -34.72 -27.99
N GLY A 544 -43.21 -33.80 -28.82
CA GLY A 544 -44.01 -32.89 -29.64
C GLY A 544 -43.44 -31.48 -29.83
N LYS A 545 -42.63 -31.25 -30.88
CA LYS A 545 -42.50 -29.92 -31.53
C LYS A 545 -43.73 -29.71 -32.43
N PRO A 546 -44.07 -28.45 -32.77
CA PRO A 546 -43.80 -28.02 -34.15
C PRO A 546 -43.24 -26.59 -34.26
N ARG A 547 -42.93 -26.22 -35.51
CA ARG A 547 -42.05 -25.14 -36.00
C ARG A 547 -42.89 -24.04 -36.70
N ALA A 548 -42.26 -22.87 -36.85
CA ALA A 548 -42.39 -21.88 -37.94
C ALA A 548 -43.55 -20.84 -37.86
N PRO A 549 -43.48 -19.67 -38.57
CA PRO A 549 -42.56 -19.35 -39.67
C PRO A 549 -41.91 -17.94 -39.69
N ALA A 550 -40.97 -17.83 -40.64
CA ALA A 550 -40.21 -16.66 -41.07
C ALA A 550 -40.99 -15.73 -42.04
N ARG A 551 -40.57 -14.46 -42.13
CA ARG A 551 -40.74 -13.57 -43.31
C ARG A 551 -39.55 -12.58 -43.31
N ARG A 552 -38.65 -12.60 -44.31
CA ARG A 552 -38.72 -12.09 -45.71
C ARG A 552 -38.22 -10.62 -45.83
N THR A 553 -37.00 -10.47 -46.36
CA THR A 553 -36.59 -9.41 -47.33
C THR A 553 -37.29 -9.69 -48.70
N PRO A 554 -37.23 -8.88 -49.80
CA PRO A 554 -36.20 -7.90 -50.29
C PRO A 554 -36.86 -6.68 -51.08
N PRO A 555 -36.33 -6.03 -52.18
CA PRO A 555 -35.00 -6.00 -52.85
C PRO A 555 -34.44 -4.61 -53.35
N LEU A 556 -33.20 -4.67 -53.90
CA LEU A 556 -32.39 -3.88 -54.89
C LEU A 556 -33.14 -2.91 -55.85
N GLY A 557 -32.58 -1.87 -56.51
CA GLY A 557 -31.25 -1.26 -56.86
C GLY A 557 -31.53 0.02 -57.73
N PRO A 558 -30.69 0.58 -58.65
CA PRO A 558 -29.23 0.56 -58.94
C PRO A 558 -28.58 1.98 -59.09
N ALA A 559 -27.26 2.04 -59.36
CA ALA A 559 -26.48 3.22 -59.85
C ALA A 559 -26.71 3.45 -61.38
N PRO A 560 -26.21 4.50 -62.12
CA PRO A 560 -24.79 4.97 -62.16
C PRO A 560 -24.56 6.49 -62.51
N GLY A 561 -23.28 6.93 -62.56
CA GLY A 561 -22.90 8.19 -63.26
C GLY A 561 -21.55 8.84 -62.86
N LEU A 562 -20.46 8.41 -63.49
CA LEU A 562 -19.16 9.11 -63.67
C LEU A 562 -19.27 10.17 -64.81
N PRO A 563 -18.24 10.93 -65.29
CA PRO A 563 -16.83 11.12 -64.87
C PRO A 563 -16.30 12.61 -64.98
N TYR A 564 -14.96 12.77 -64.90
CA TYR A 564 -14.04 13.87 -65.26
C TYR A 564 -13.47 14.67 -64.07
N SER A 565 -12.17 14.63 -63.70
CA SER A 565 -10.85 14.64 -64.37
C SER A 565 -10.19 16.02 -64.34
N ILE A 566 -8.87 16.02 -64.06
CA ILE A 566 -7.78 16.93 -64.52
C ILE A 566 -7.18 17.96 -63.52
N MET A 567 -5.98 17.57 -63.06
CA MET A 567 -4.66 18.23 -63.13
C MET A 567 -4.16 19.31 -62.14
N PHE A 568 -2.96 18.99 -61.61
CA PHE A 568 -1.72 19.77 -61.43
C PHE A 568 -1.73 21.21 -60.88
N ALA A 569 -0.89 21.45 -59.86
CA ALA A 569 0.31 22.27 -60.02
C ALA A 569 1.33 22.07 -58.89
N VAL A 570 2.53 21.67 -59.30
CA VAL A 570 3.81 21.82 -58.59
C VAL A 570 4.24 23.28 -58.68
N ARG A 571 4.83 23.85 -57.62
CA ARG A 571 5.93 24.82 -57.79
C ARG A 571 6.83 24.93 -56.56
N SER A 572 8.05 24.45 -56.77
CA SER A 572 9.28 24.89 -56.10
C SER A 572 9.55 26.36 -56.44
N MET A 573 10.22 27.09 -55.53
CA MET A 573 11.27 28.03 -55.91
C MET A 573 12.28 28.26 -54.78
N PHE A 574 13.55 28.04 -55.15
CA PHE A 574 14.80 28.38 -54.47
C PHE A 574 15.11 29.90 -54.55
N ARG A 575 15.78 30.44 -53.53
CA ARG A 575 16.94 31.39 -53.57
C ARG A 575 17.34 31.70 -52.12
N ALA A 576 18.51 31.32 -51.59
CA ALA A 576 19.92 31.66 -51.90
C ALA A 576 20.42 32.98 -51.28
N GLY A 577 21.50 32.87 -50.48
CA GLY A 577 22.41 33.94 -50.02
C GLY A 577 22.15 34.42 -48.58
N SER A 578 23.12 34.60 -47.67
CA SER A 578 24.58 34.59 -47.76
C SER A 578 25.21 34.50 -46.36
N ARG A 579 26.48 34.09 -46.38
CA ARG A 579 27.44 33.88 -45.28
C ARG A 579 27.51 35.02 -44.25
N ALA A 580 27.68 34.65 -42.98
CA ALA A 580 28.48 35.39 -42.01
C ALA A 580 29.32 34.40 -41.19
N ALA A 581 30.64 34.48 -41.38
CA ALA A 581 31.64 33.77 -40.59
C ALA A 581 31.94 34.57 -39.32
N VAL A 582 32.04 33.88 -38.18
CA VAL A 582 32.50 34.43 -36.88
C VAL A 582 33.44 33.38 -36.26
N PRO A 583 34.56 33.79 -35.64
CA PRO A 583 35.81 33.07 -35.77
C PRO A 583 35.95 31.89 -34.79
N PHE A 584 36.70 30.89 -35.27
CA PHE A 584 37.30 29.83 -34.48
C PHE A 584 38.12 30.44 -33.33
N ARG A 585 37.61 30.33 -32.09
CA ARG A 585 38.45 30.34 -30.91
C ARG A 585 38.91 28.90 -30.69
N THR A 586 40.17 28.65 -30.98
CA THR A 586 40.90 27.49 -30.49
C THR A 586 40.90 27.52 -28.97
N PHE A 587 39.95 26.82 -28.37
CA PHE A 587 40.07 26.46 -26.97
C PHE A 587 41.24 25.48 -26.87
N ALA A 588 42.21 25.86 -26.04
CA ALA A 588 43.28 24.98 -25.61
C ALA A 588 42.67 23.63 -25.21
N THR A 589 43.15 22.56 -25.83
CA THR A 589 42.90 21.20 -25.40
C THR A 589 43.39 21.10 -23.96
N SER A 590 42.46 21.24 -23.01
CA SER A 590 42.58 20.58 -21.72
C SER A 590 43.00 19.15 -22.03
N SER A 591 44.13 18.74 -21.47
CA SER A 591 44.60 17.36 -21.52
C SER A 591 43.55 16.49 -20.83
N SER A 592 42.48 16.14 -21.51
CA SER A 592 41.54 15.12 -21.09
C SER A 592 42.36 13.84 -20.95
N ARG A 593 42.42 13.29 -19.73
CA ARG A 593 42.90 11.92 -19.58
C ARG A 593 42.07 11.08 -20.55
N LEU A 594 42.73 10.36 -21.45
CA LEU A 594 42.05 9.46 -22.39
C LEU A 594 41.11 8.56 -21.59
N ALA A 595 39.91 8.32 -22.10
CA ALA A 595 38.96 7.42 -21.46
C ALA A 595 39.63 6.05 -21.26
N ASN A 596 39.68 5.59 -20.01
CA ASN A 596 40.17 4.25 -19.67
C ASN A 596 39.01 3.47 -19.06
N THR A 597 38.66 2.35 -19.68
CA THR A 597 37.46 1.57 -19.38
C THR A 597 37.80 0.20 -18.80
N LEU A 598 37.26 -0.10 -17.63
CA LEU A 598 37.26 -1.44 -17.05
C LEU A 598 35.97 -2.17 -17.43
N LEU A 599 36.07 -3.19 -18.28
CA LEU A 599 34.96 -4.05 -18.67
C LEU A 599 34.91 -5.28 -17.74
N PHE A 600 33.82 -5.46 -17.00
CA PHE A 600 33.61 -6.68 -16.23
C PHE A 600 33.15 -7.83 -17.14
N VAL A 601 33.95 -8.90 -17.20
CA VAL A 601 33.66 -10.09 -18.01
C VAL A 601 32.83 -11.07 -17.18
N GLU A 602 31.53 -11.06 -17.45
CA GLU A 602 30.65 -12.12 -16.95
C GLU A 602 30.91 -13.41 -17.72
N HIS A 603 31.04 -14.51 -16.99
CA HIS A 603 31.26 -15.84 -17.56
C HIS A 603 30.58 -16.91 -16.72
N LYS A 604 30.30 -18.06 -17.33
CA LYS A 604 29.69 -19.21 -16.65
C LYS A 604 30.22 -20.50 -17.25
N LYS A 605 30.66 -21.44 -16.41
CA LYS A 605 31.24 -22.73 -16.83
C LYS A 605 32.37 -22.57 -17.86
N GLY A 606 33.19 -21.52 -17.71
CA GLY A 606 34.30 -21.21 -18.62
C GLY A 606 33.91 -20.54 -19.96
N ALA A 607 32.64 -20.21 -20.18
CA ALA A 607 32.18 -19.49 -21.38
C ALA A 607 31.80 -18.04 -21.07
N ILE A 608 32.22 -17.09 -21.91
CA ILE A 608 31.89 -15.67 -21.78
C ILE A 608 30.40 -15.45 -22.08
N ASN A 609 29.72 -14.68 -21.24
CA ASN A 609 28.34 -14.29 -21.49
C ASN A 609 28.27 -13.35 -22.71
N PRO A 610 27.42 -13.62 -23.72
CA PRO A 610 27.25 -12.74 -24.89
C PRO A 610 26.95 -11.28 -24.55
N ALA A 611 26.28 -11.01 -23.41
CA ALA A 611 26.02 -9.64 -22.96
C ALA A 611 27.32 -8.85 -22.69
N THR A 612 28.41 -9.52 -22.33
CA THR A 612 29.75 -8.90 -22.19
C THR A 612 30.26 -8.39 -23.53
N LEU A 613 30.00 -9.11 -24.63
CA LEU A 613 30.41 -8.71 -25.98
C LEU A 613 29.65 -7.47 -26.47
N SER A 614 28.35 -7.37 -26.18
CA SER A 614 27.58 -6.15 -26.46
C SER A 614 28.02 -4.97 -25.58
N ALA A 615 28.36 -5.24 -24.31
CA ALA A 615 28.90 -4.23 -23.41
C ALA A 615 30.28 -3.71 -23.87
N LEU A 616 31.11 -4.57 -24.45
CA LEU A 616 32.37 -4.18 -25.07
C LEU A 616 32.15 -3.22 -26.25
N THR A 617 31.18 -3.48 -27.12
CA THR A 617 30.82 -2.58 -28.23
C THR A 617 30.37 -1.21 -27.72
N ALA A 618 29.63 -1.14 -26.61
CA ALA A 618 29.30 0.13 -25.97
C ALA A 618 30.54 0.84 -25.40
N ALA A 619 31.45 0.09 -24.77
CA ALA A 619 32.72 0.62 -24.27
C ALA A 619 33.61 1.17 -25.39
N GLN A 620 33.65 0.52 -26.56
CA GLN A 620 34.37 1.01 -27.74
C GLN A 620 33.87 2.39 -28.22
N LYS A 621 32.57 2.69 -28.04
CA LYS A 621 32.01 4.02 -28.38
C LYS A 621 32.46 5.12 -27.41
N LEU A 622 32.88 4.79 -26.19
CA LEU A 622 33.48 5.75 -25.25
C LEU A 622 34.88 6.18 -25.69
N GLY A 623 35.56 5.33 -26.47
CA GLY A 623 36.94 5.52 -26.89
C GLY A 623 37.97 5.15 -25.82
N GLY A 624 39.25 5.26 -26.20
CA GLY A 624 40.41 4.97 -25.35
C GLY A 624 40.67 3.49 -25.10
N GLU A 625 41.37 3.18 -24.00
CA GLU A 625 41.83 1.81 -23.71
C GLU A 625 40.76 1.02 -22.94
N ILE A 626 40.62 -0.27 -23.28
CA ILE A 626 39.65 -1.16 -22.64
C ILE A 626 40.38 -2.33 -21.99
N HIS A 627 40.30 -2.41 -20.68
CA HIS A 627 40.83 -3.51 -19.88
C HIS A 627 39.68 -4.41 -19.42
N ALA A 628 39.79 -5.70 -19.67
CA ALA A 628 38.77 -6.69 -19.34
C ALA A 628 39.11 -7.40 -18.04
N LEU A 629 38.23 -7.34 -17.04
CA LEU A 629 38.37 -8.02 -15.76
C LEU A 629 37.70 -9.39 -15.80
N VAL A 630 38.50 -10.45 -15.66
CA VAL A 630 38.05 -11.84 -15.51
C VAL A 630 38.27 -12.26 -14.06
N ALA A 631 37.18 -12.31 -13.28
CA ALA A 631 37.16 -12.84 -11.92
C ALA A 631 36.47 -14.20 -11.89
N GLY A 632 37.16 -15.25 -11.43
CA GLY A 632 36.62 -16.61 -11.42
C GLY A 632 37.42 -17.58 -10.56
N SER A 633 36.96 -18.84 -10.51
CA SER A 633 37.72 -19.90 -9.85
C SER A 633 39.05 -20.14 -10.57
N PRO A 634 40.09 -20.66 -9.89
CA PRO A 634 41.39 -20.93 -10.51
C PRO A 634 41.34 -21.83 -11.76
N SER A 635 40.34 -22.71 -11.86
CA SER A 635 40.14 -23.60 -13.01
C SER A 635 39.47 -22.92 -14.21
N GLU A 636 38.61 -21.92 -13.99
CA GLU A 636 37.83 -21.27 -15.05
C GLU A 636 38.46 -19.94 -15.50
N ALA A 637 39.10 -19.21 -14.59
CA ALA A 637 39.64 -17.88 -14.87
C ALA A 637 40.64 -17.88 -16.04
N LYS A 638 41.49 -18.92 -16.14
CA LYS A 638 42.49 -19.03 -17.19
C LYS A 638 41.88 -19.26 -18.58
N SER A 639 40.93 -20.19 -18.70
CA SER A 639 40.29 -20.47 -19.99
C SER A 639 39.47 -19.29 -20.49
N VAL A 640 38.78 -18.58 -19.58
CA VAL A 640 38.03 -17.37 -19.91
C VAL A 640 38.96 -16.22 -20.27
N ALA A 641 40.10 -16.07 -19.60
CA ALA A 641 41.10 -15.05 -19.93
C ALA A 641 41.70 -15.26 -21.33
N GLU A 642 42.01 -16.49 -21.71
CA GLU A 642 42.47 -16.83 -23.06
C GLU A 642 41.40 -16.54 -24.13
N ALA A 643 40.13 -16.81 -23.82
CA ALA A 643 39.02 -16.47 -24.71
C ALA A 643 38.84 -14.96 -24.82
N ALA A 644 38.88 -14.23 -23.70
CA ALA A 644 38.77 -12.77 -23.66
C ALA A 644 39.91 -12.09 -24.41
N ALA A 645 41.14 -12.63 -24.34
CA ALA A 645 42.30 -12.08 -25.03
C ALA A 645 42.17 -12.08 -26.57
N LYS A 646 41.35 -12.98 -27.12
CA LYS A 646 41.07 -13.10 -28.57
C LYS A 646 39.95 -12.17 -29.05
N VAL A 647 39.20 -11.55 -28.14
CA VAL A 647 38.07 -10.67 -28.50
C VAL A 647 38.62 -9.34 -29.02
N SER A 648 38.10 -8.89 -30.17
CA SER A 648 38.56 -7.65 -30.79
C SER A 648 38.18 -6.41 -29.96
N GLY A 649 39.16 -5.52 -29.76
CA GLY A 649 38.99 -4.24 -29.06
C GLY A 649 39.28 -4.27 -27.56
N ILE A 650 39.70 -5.41 -27.00
CA ILE A 650 40.29 -5.47 -25.65
C ILE A 650 41.79 -5.21 -25.76
N THR A 651 42.32 -4.31 -24.93
CA THR A 651 43.75 -3.96 -24.89
C THR A 651 44.50 -4.86 -23.90
N LYS A 652 43.91 -5.09 -22.72
CA LYS A 652 44.51 -5.87 -21.63
C LYS A 652 43.46 -6.73 -20.94
N VAL A 653 43.83 -7.93 -20.50
CA VAL A 653 42.96 -8.82 -19.71
C VAL A 653 43.55 -8.93 -18.31
N LEU A 654 42.80 -8.49 -17.31
CA LEU A 654 43.13 -8.62 -15.90
C LEU A 654 42.49 -9.89 -15.35
N VAL A 655 43.30 -10.80 -14.82
CA VAL A 655 42.85 -12.10 -14.34
C VAL A 655 42.97 -12.13 -12.82
N SER A 656 41.85 -12.37 -12.14
CA SER A 656 41.84 -12.59 -10.70
C SER A 656 41.21 -13.93 -10.37
N SER A 657 42.04 -14.84 -9.87
CA SER A 657 41.64 -16.23 -9.57
C SER A 657 41.48 -16.45 -8.07
N SER A 658 40.25 -16.75 -7.63
CA SER A 658 39.94 -17.12 -6.25
C SER A 658 38.66 -17.93 -6.18
N ASP A 659 38.58 -18.87 -5.24
CA ASP A 659 37.37 -19.66 -5.00
C ASP A 659 36.17 -18.79 -4.60
N ALA A 660 36.42 -17.61 -4.02
CA ALA A 660 35.40 -16.62 -3.68
C ALA A 660 34.63 -16.10 -4.91
N PHE A 661 35.24 -16.14 -6.11
CA PHE A 661 34.63 -15.66 -7.35
C PHE A 661 33.87 -16.74 -8.13
N SER A 662 33.87 -17.99 -7.65
CA SER A 662 33.24 -19.13 -8.34
C SER A 662 31.75 -18.92 -8.66
N ALA A 663 30.99 -18.27 -7.77
CA ALA A 663 29.57 -18.00 -7.95
C ALA A 663 29.25 -16.57 -8.43
N GLN A 664 30.27 -15.80 -8.81
CA GLN A 664 30.17 -14.38 -9.20
C GLN A 664 29.32 -13.50 -8.26
N LEU A 665 29.51 -13.64 -6.95
CA LEU A 665 28.81 -12.85 -5.94
C LEU A 665 29.29 -11.38 -5.91
N ALA A 666 28.37 -10.45 -5.63
CA ALA A 666 28.69 -9.03 -5.55
C ALA A 666 29.60 -8.66 -4.36
N GLU A 667 29.48 -9.36 -3.22
CA GLU A 667 30.30 -9.09 -2.02
C GLU A 667 31.81 -9.15 -2.29
N PRO A 668 32.36 -10.20 -2.94
CA PRO A 668 33.79 -10.26 -3.26
C PRO A 668 34.18 -9.50 -4.53
N ILE A 669 33.33 -9.42 -5.56
CA ILE A 669 33.72 -8.78 -6.83
C ILE A 669 33.74 -7.24 -6.72
N ALA A 670 32.79 -6.63 -6.00
CA ALA A 670 32.70 -5.17 -5.96
C ALA A 670 33.95 -4.51 -5.32
N PRO A 671 34.53 -5.03 -4.21
CA PRO A 671 35.81 -4.54 -3.68
C PRO A 671 37.00 -4.72 -4.64
N LEU A 672 37.04 -5.81 -5.41
CA LEU A 672 38.05 -6.01 -6.45
C LEU A 672 37.96 -4.95 -7.56
N ILE A 673 36.73 -4.61 -7.99
CA ILE A 673 36.52 -3.51 -8.94
C ILE A 673 37.00 -2.19 -8.34
N GLN A 674 36.70 -1.93 -7.06
CA GLN A 674 37.17 -0.72 -6.38
C GLN A 674 38.70 -0.62 -6.36
N SER A 675 39.39 -1.68 -5.93
CA SER A 675 40.86 -1.68 -5.84
C SER A 675 41.54 -1.46 -7.19
N LEU A 676 40.95 -2.01 -8.27
CA LEU A 676 41.42 -1.80 -9.64
C LEU A 676 41.21 -0.37 -10.13
N VAL A 677 40.05 0.22 -9.84
CA VAL A 677 39.75 1.62 -10.18
C VAL A 677 40.70 2.57 -9.46
N ASP A 678 40.95 2.34 -8.17
CA ASP A 678 41.85 3.17 -7.36
C ASP A 678 43.33 3.03 -7.79
N SER A 679 43.77 1.81 -8.15
CA SER A 679 45.17 1.55 -8.53
C SER A 679 45.52 1.94 -9.97
N GLN A 680 44.61 1.74 -10.92
CA GLN A 680 44.86 1.94 -12.35
C GLN A 680 44.12 3.15 -12.95
N SER A 681 43.48 3.99 -12.11
CA SER A 681 42.85 5.26 -12.49
C SER A 681 41.83 5.15 -13.63
N TYR A 682 40.97 4.12 -13.58
CA TYR A 682 39.89 3.95 -14.55
C TYR A 682 38.87 5.09 -14.47
N THR A 683 38.35 5.50 -15.64
CA THR A 683 37.31 6.54 -15.76
C THR A 683 35.91 5.96 -15.94
N HIS A 684 35.83 4.74 -16.48
CA HIS A 684 34.58 4.05 -16.79
C HIS A 684 34.66 2.60 -16.28
N VAL A 685 33.57 2.11 -15.71
CA VAL A 685 33.37 0.70 -15.35
C VAL A 685 32.11 0.23 -16.04
N VAL A 686 32.21 -0.78 -16.90
CA VAL A 686 31.12 -1.21 -17.79
C VAL A 686 30.85 -2.69 -17.60
N ALA A 687 29.57 -3.07 -17.56
CA ALA A 687 29.14 -4.47 -17.57
C ALA A 687 27.85 -4.66 -18.38
N GLY A 688 27.53 -5.89 -18.75
CA GLY A 688 26.21 -6.22 -19.30
C GLY A 688 25.11 -6.02 -18.24
N HIS A 689 23.91 -5.60 -18.67
CA HIS A 689 22.74 -5.45 -17.81
C HIS A 689 22.04 -6.80 -17.52
N THR A 690 22.79 -7.73 -16.94
CA THR A 690 22.36 -9.09 -16.60
C THR A 690 21.95 -9.21 -15.13
N ALA A 691 21.57 -10.40 -14.66
CA ALA A 691 21.36 -10.62 -13.22
C ALA A 691 22.61 -10.32 -12.39
N VAL A 692 23.78 -10.76 -12.85
CA VAL A 692 25.07 -10.50 -12.19
C VAL A 692 25.45 -9.03 -12.28
N GLY A 693 25.35 -8.41 -13.47
CA GLY A 693 25.69 -6.99 -13.62
C GLY A 693 24.81 -6.06 -12.79
N ARG A 694 23.51 -6.38 -12.64
CA ARG A 694 22.57 -5.65 -11.77
C ARG A 694 22.82 -5.85 -10.29
N ASP A 695 23.55 -6.89 -9.90
CA ASP A 695 23.92 -7.16 -8.51
C ASP A 695 25.27 -6.51 -8.16
N VAL A 696 26.30 -6.76 -8.99
CA VAL A 696 27.68 -6.29 -8.75
C VAL A 696 27.83 -4.78 -8.94
N MET A 697 27.33 -4.23 -10.05
CA MET A 697 27.67 -2.85 -10.45
C MET A 697 27.10 -1.76 -9.51
N PRO A 698 25.85 -1.85 -9.00
CA PRO A 698 25.37 -0.88 -8.02
C PRO A 698 26.20 -0.89 -6.73
N ARG A 699 26.67 -2.08 -6.29
CA ARG A 699 27.53 -2.20 -5.12
C ARG A 699 28.90 -1.56 -5.37
N ALA A 700 29.51 -1.83 -6.52
CA ALA A 700 30.77 -1.19 -6.93
C ALA A 700 30.62 0.34 -7.03
N ALA A 701 29.50 0.83 -7.59
CA ALA A 701 29.21 2.26 -7.68
C ALA A 701 29.13 2.94 -6.30
N VAL A 702 28.52 2.29 -5.32
CA VAL A 702 28.45 2.81 -3.94
C VAL A 702 29.83 2.87 -3.28
N LEU A 703 30.68 1.86 -3.48
CA LEU A 703 32.06 1.82 -2.96
C LEU A 703 32.92 2.94 -3.59
N LEU A 704 32.74 3.18 -4.89
CA LEU A 704 33.41 4.24 -5.65
C LEU A 704 32.79 5.63 -5.48
N ASP A 705 31.75 5.75 -4.65
CA ASP A 705 30.99 6.99 -4.47
C ASP A 705 30.49 7.63 -5.78
N SER A 706 29.98 6.79 -6.68
CA SER A 706 29.45 7.17 -7.99
C SER A 706 27.98 6.78 -8.15
N ALA A 707 27.22 7.55 -8.92
CA ALA A 707 25.89 7.16 -9.35
C ALA A 707 25.96 6.19 -10.53
N GLN A 708 25.37 5.01 -10.38
CA GLN A 708 25.28 4.04 -11.47
C GLN A 708 24.31 4.52 -12.56
N VAL A 709 24.72 4.45 -13.83
CA VAL A 709 23.83 4.62 -14.99
C VAL A 709 23.40 3.23 -15.48
N SER A 710 22.16 2.86 -15.18
CA SER A 710 21.67 1.51 -15.44
C SER A 710 21.02 1.36 -16.83
N ASP A 711 21.22 0.19 -17.46
CA ASP A 711 20.49 -0.27 -18.65
C ASP A 711 20.53 0.70 -19.84
N ILE A 712 21.73 1.18 -20.18
CA ILE A 712 21.89 2.14 -21.28
C ILE A 712 21.61 1.47 -22.63
N ILE A 713 21.03 2.25 -23.54
CA ILE A 713 20.74 1.83 -24.93
C ILE A 713 21.52 2.66 -25.97
N SER A 714 22.04 3.83 -25.59
CA SER A 714 22.91 4.64 -26.44
C SER A 714 23.98 5.33 -25.61
N VAL A 715 25.11 5.59 -26.26
CA VAL A 715 26.24 6.40 -25.76
C VAL A 715 26.34 7.60 -26.70
N GLU A 716 26.02 8.79 -26.20
CA GLU A 716 26.04 10.05 -26.98
C GLU A 716 27.35 10.82 -26.81
N GLY A 717 28.08 10.54 -25.72
CA GLY A 717 29.40 11.09 -25.43
C GLY A 717 30.04 10.37 -24.24
N GLU A 718 31.23 10.81 -23.85
CA GLU A 718 32.00 10.22 -22.74
C GLU A 718 31.21 10.23 -21.41
N ASP A 719 30.43 11.28 -21.16
CA ASP A 719 29.68 11.46 -19.90
C ASP A 719 28.16 11.42 -20.08
N THR A 720 27.66 11.12 -21.30
CA THR A 720 26.25 11.29 -21.66
C THR A 720 25.67 10.03 -22.31
N PHE A 721 24.61 9.50 -21.69
CA PHE A 721 24.00 8.21 -22.01
C PHE A 721 22.49 8.33 -22.20
N VAL A 722 21.90 7.46 -23.01
CA VAL A 722 20.44 7.34 -23.12
C VAL A 722 19.99 6.03 -22.50
N ARG A 723 18.98 6.09 -21.64
CA ARG A 723 18.36 4.91 -21.01
C ARG A 723 16.83 4.99 -21.00
N PRO A 724 16.13 3.85 -21.09
CA PRO A 724 14.69 3.80 -20.95
C PRO A 724 14.25 3.88 -19.48
N ILE A 725 13.13 4.56 -19.23
CA ILE A 725 12.43 4.63 -17.95
C ILE A 725 10.94 4.34 -18.15
N TYR A 726 10.20 4.10 -17.06
CA TYR A 726 8.76 3.77 -17.10
C TYR A 726 8.43 2.63 -18.08
N ALA A 727 9.13 1.50 -17.93
CA ALA A 727 8.96 0.34 -18.82
C ALA A 727 9.23 0.64 -20.31
N GLY A 728 10.12 1.62 -20.57
CA GLY A 728 10.50 2.04 -21.92
C GLY A 728 9.53 3.01 -22.57
N ASN A 729 8.55 3.56 -21.85
CA ASN A 729 7.63 4.57 -22.38
C ASN A 729 8.25 5.97 -22.49
N ALA A 730 9.38 6.20 -21.82
CA ALA A 730 10.17 7.42 -21.98
C ALA A 730 11.66 7.07 -22.05
N LEU A 731 12.40 7.90 -22.78
CA LEU A 731 13.86 7.84 -22.87
C LEU A 731 14.43 9.02 -22.08
N ALA A 732 15.37 8.74 -21.21
CA ALA A 732 16.09 9.73 -20.42
C ALA A 732 17.53 9.83 -20.92
N THR A 733 17.93 11.03 -21.35
CA THR A 733 19.34 11.37 -21.58
C THR A 733 19.95 11.81 -20.27
N VAL A 734 20.91 11.05 -19.77
CA VAL A 734 21.56 11.24 -18.47
C VAL A 734 23.01 11.66 -18.70
N LYS A 735 23.37 12.84 -18.18
CA LYS A 735 24.75 13.32 -18.12
C LYS A 735 25.30 13.13 -16.71
N SER A 736 26.41 12.41 -16.56
CA SER A 736 27.04 12.16 -15.26
C SER A 736 28.23 13.09 -15.03
N SER A 737 28.23 13.81 -13.91
CA SER A 737 29.36 14.63 -13.44
C SER A 737 30.37 13.85 -12.60
N ASP A 738 30.13 12.56 -12.36
CA ASP A 738 30.97 11.75 -11.46
C ASP A 738 32.35 11.48 -12.09
N LYS A 739 33.37 11.33 -11.22
CA LYS A 739 34.75 11.05 -11.65
C LYS A 739 34.84 9.73 -12.41
N VAL A 740 34.21 8.69 -11.86
CA VAL A 740 34.13 7.35 -12.45
C VAL A 740 32.70 7.08 -12.84
N LYS A 741 32.44 6.65 -14.08
CA LYS A 741 31.09 6.32 -14.56
C LYS A 741 30.90 4.81 -14.46
N VAL A 742 30.00 4.37 -13.59
CA VAL A 742 29.64 2.94 -13.49
C VAL A 742 28.37 2.68 -14.29
N ILE A 743 28.47 1.82 -15.30
CA ILE A 743 27.47 1.70 -16.36
C ILE A 743 27.07 0.23 -16.53
N THR A 744 25.78 -0.03 -16.71
CA THR A 744 25.31 -1.32 -17.25
C THR A 744 24.66 -1.14 -18.61
N VAL A 745 24.97 -2.04 -19.53
CA VAL A 745 24.61 -1.93 -20.95
C VAL A 745 23.53 -2.92 -21.31
N ARG A 746 22.48 -2.46 -21.99
CA ARG A 746 21.46 -3.36 -22.52
C ARG A 746 22.04 -4.21 -23.65
N GLY A 747 22.06 -5.53 -23.48
CA GLY A 747 22.65 -6.45 -24.46
C GLY A 747 22.04 -6.33 -25.86
N THR A 748 20.72 -6.14 -25.96
CA THR A 748 20.01 -6.03 -27.24
C THR A 748 20.18 -4.69 -27.97
N ALA A 749 20.77 -3.68 -27.32
CA ALA A 749 20.92 -2.34 -27.92
C ALA A 749 22.26 -2.17 -28.66
N PHE A 750 23.21 -3.08 -28.47
CA PHE A 750 24.53 -3.03 -29.08
C PHE A 750 24.88 -4.39 -29.68
N ASP A 751 25.41 -4.39 -30.90
CA ASP A 751 25.88 -5.60 -31.55
C ASP A 751 27.01 -6.25 -30.74
N ALA A 752 27.03 -7.57 -30.69
CA ALA A 752 28.09 -8.31 -30.00
C ALA A 752 29.42 -8.13 -30.74
N ALA A 753 30.49 -7.78 -30.01
CA ALA A 753 31.84 -7.72 -30.56
C ALA A 753 32.31 -9.09 -31.10
N SER A 754 33.18 -9.06 -32.11
CA SER A 754 33.79 -10.28 -32.66
C SER A 754 34.62 -11.02 -31.61
N ALA A 755 34.30 -12.29 -31.38
CA ALA A 755 35.01 -13.16 -30.44
C ALA A 755 36.44 -13.52 -30.90
N GLU A 756 36.80 -13.19 -32.15
CA GLU A 756 38.10 -13.42 -32.74
C GLU A 756 38.67 -12.13 -33.36
N GLY A 757 40.01 -12.06 -33.44
CA GLY A 757 40.75 -10.95 -34.07
C GLY A 757 41.45 -10.00 -33.10
N GLY A 758 41.31 -10.20 -31.79
CA GLY A 758 42.05 -9.49 -30.75
C GLY A 758 43.36 -10.18 -30.36
N SER A 759 44.26 -9.41 -29.76
CA SER A 759 45.55 -9.90 -29.23
C SER A 759 45.93 -9.17 -27.93
N ALA A 760 45.06 -9.21 -26.94
CA ALA A 760 45.27 -8.53 -25.66
C ALA A 760 46.29 -9.28 -24.78
N SER A 761 47.10 -8.54 -24.01
CA SER A 761 48.01 -9.13 -23.02
C SER A 761 47.27 -9.46 -21.72
N THR A 762 47.56 -10.60 -21.09
CA THR A 762 47.03 -11.00 -19.79
C THR A 762 47.93 -10.53 -18.63
N GLU A 763 47.35 -10.01 -17.56
CA GLU A 763 48.03 -9.66 -16.30
C GLU A 763 47.26 -10.25 -15.12
N ASP A 764 47.98 -10.88 -14.20
CA ASP A 764 47.39 -11.40 -12.96
C ASP A 764 47.22 -10.28 -11.92
N VAL A 765 46.06 -10.23 -11.29
CA VAL A 765 45.70 -9.26 -10.25
C VAL A 765 45.31 -10.00 -8.98
N ASP A 766 45.83 -9.51 -7.85
CA ASP A 766 45.47 -10.05 -6.54
C ASP A 766 43.96 -9.97 -6.29
N ALA A 767 43.39 -11.07 -5.78
CA ALA A 767 41.98 -11.16 -5.45
C ALA A 767 41.59 -10.28 -4.26
N GLY A 768 42.57 -9.96 -3.40
CA GLY A 768 42.36 -9.28 -2.14
C GLY A 768 41.51 -10.09 -1.16
N GLU A 769 41.37 -9.58 0.06
CA GLU A 769 40.44 -10.13 1.05
C GLU A 769 39.18 -9.26 1.12
N ALA A 770 38.03 -9.87 0.83
CA ALA A 770 36.72 -9.24 0.97
C ALA A 770 35.84 -10.04 1.93
N PRO A 771 35.16 -9.40 2.89
CA PRO A 771 34.23 -10.10 3.77
C PRO A 771 33.04 -10.63 2.96
N THR A 772 32.82 -11.95 3.01
CA THR A 772 31.70 -12.63 2.35
C THR A 772 30.68 -13.10 3.40
N PRO A 773 29.76 -12.24 3.86
CA PRO A 773 28.68 -12.64 4.76
C PRO A 773 27.68 -13.60 4.09
N THR A 774 27.68 -13.65 2.76
CA THR A 774 26.86 -14.52 1.93
C THR A 774 27.66 -15.76 1.50
N LYS A 775 26.99 -16.92 1.48
CA LYS A 775 27.57 -18.17 0.98
C LYS A 775 26.65 -18.76 -0.08
N PHE A 776 27.21 -19.03 -1.26
CA PHE A 776 26.52 -19.78 -2.30
C PHE A 776 26.36 -21.25 -1.85
N VAL A 777 25.13 -21.77 -1.96
CA VAL A 777 24.78 -23.14 -1.50
C VAL A 777 24.48 -24.06 -2.69
N GLU A 778 23.55 -23.65 -3.55
CA GLU A 778 23.07 -24.46 -4.67
C GLU A 778 22.50 -23.55 -5.77
N GLU A 779 22.72 -23.92 -7.04
CA GLU A 779 22.00 -23.38 -8.19
C GLU A 779 21.27 -24.51 -8.91
N LYS A 780 19.96 -24.35 -9.13
CA LYS A 780 19.15 -25.30 -9.90
C LYS A 780 18.86 -24.69 -11.26
N VAL A 781 19.64 -25.08 -12.26
CA VAL A 781 19.43 -24.69 -13.66
C VAL A 781 18.58 -25.76 -14.33
N SER A 782 17.46 -25.34 -14.94
CA SER A 782 16.71 -26.21 -15.85
C SER A 782 17.52 -26.40 -17.13
N GLU A 783 18.13 -27.56 -17.32
CA GLU A 783 18.83 -27.89 -18.56
C GLU A 783 17.80 -28.02 -19.70
N SER A 784 17.95 -27.18 -20.72
CA SER A 784 17.15 -27.23 -21.94
C SER A 784 18.08 -27.39 -23.13
N SER A 785 17.71 -28.24 -24.09
CA SER A 785 18.37 -28.32 -25.40
C SER A 785 18.06 -27.11 -26.29
N ARG A 786 17.12 -26.25 -25.88
CA ARG A 786 16.63 -25.11 -26.65
C ARG A 786 17.55 -23.89 -26.48
N PRO A 787 17.60 -22.98 -27.47
CA PRO A 787 18.35 -21.73 -27.35
C PRO A 787 17.94 -20.93 -26.10
N ASP A 788 18.89 -20.22 -25.48
CA ASP A 788 18.55 -19.34 -24.36
C ASP A 788 17.68 -18.18 -24.84
N LEU A 789 16.67 -17.87 -24.03
CA LEU A 789 15.66 -16.87 -24.34
C LEU A 789 16.25 -15.46 -24.56
N ALA A 790 17.36 -15.10 -23.90
CA ALA A 790 17.94 -13.75 -24.03
C ALA A 790 18.72 -13.56 -25.35
N THR A 791 19.19 -14.64 -25.97
CA THR A 791 20.06 -14.60 -27.16
C THR A 791 19.41 -15.20 -28.41
N ALA A 792 18.24 -15.82 -28.27
CA ALA A 792 17.55 -16.45 -29.38
C ALA A 792 17.11 -15.46 -30.45
N SER A 793 17.34 -15.82 -31.72
CA SER A 793 16.87 -15.05 -32.88
C SER A 793 15.37 -15.16 -33.11
N ARG A 794 14.74 -16.22 -32.58
CA ARG A 794 13.30 -16.48 -32.67
C ARG A 794 12.77 -16.90 -31.31
N VAL A 795 11.62 -16.37 -30.92
CA VAL A 795 10.97 -16.67 -29.64
C VAL A 795 9.50 -16.98 -29.87
N VAL A 796 9.05 -18.12 -29.35
CA VAL A 796 7.62 -18.47 -29.27
C VAL A 796 7.19 -18.37 -27.82
N SER A 797 6.25 -17.47 -27.52
CA SER A 797 5.81 -17.18 -26.17
C SER A 797 4.35 -17.52 -25.90
N GLY A 798 4.11 -18.21 -24.79
CA GLY A 798 2.77 -18.61 -24.34
C GLY A 798 2.20 -17.78 -23.19
N GLY A 799 0.90 -17.51 -23.27
CA GLY A 799 0.14 -16.78 -22.26
C GLY A 799 -0.74 -17.64 -21.34
N ARG A 800 -1.51 -16.98 -20.46
CA ARG A 800 -2.46 -17.64 -19.54
C ARG A 800 -3.58 -18.38 -20.28
N ALA A 801 -3.86 -18.04 -21.54
CA ALA A 801 -4.91 -18.69 -22.32
C ALA A 801 -4.67 -20.19 -22.56
N LEU A 802 -3.45 -20.70 -22.34
CA LEU A 802 -3.11 -22.13 -22.45
C LEU A 802 -3.69 -23.01 -21.33
N LYS A 803 -4.14 -22.42 -20.23
CA LYS A 803 -4.86 -23.03 -19.09
C LYS A 803 -4.10 -24.07 -18.24
N SER A 804 -3.08 -24.73 -18.76
CA SER A 804 -2.28 -25.71 -18.01
C SER A 804 -0.84 -25.81 -18.52
N ALA A 805 0.06 -26.37 -17.70
CA ALA A 805 1.42 -26.71 -18.10
C ALA A 805 1.45 -27.74 -19.24
N GLU A 806 0.53 -28.72 -19.22
CA GLU A 806 0.36 -29.69 -20.30
C GLU A 806 -0.07 -29.01 -21.61
N GLY A 807 -0.97 -28.01 -21.54
CA GLY A 807 -1.34 -27.22 -22.70
C GLY A 807 -0.17 -26.42 -23.24
N PHE A 808 0.61 -25.82 -22.35
CA PHE A 808 1.82 -25.08 -22.73
C PHE A 808 2.82 -25.98 -23.48
N ALA A 809 3.15 -27.14 -22.91
CA ALA A 809 4.05 -28.11 -23.53
C ALA A 809 3.47 -28.69 -24.84
N LYS A 810 2.15 -28.90 -24.93
CA LYS A 810 1.52 -29.46 -26.12
C LYS A 810 1.50 -28.51 -27.32
N TYR A 811 1.29 -27.21 -27.10
CA TYR A 811 1.08 -26.25 -28.19
C TYR A 811 2.29 -25.35 -28.46
N ILE A 812 3.03 -24.94 -27.43
CA ILE A 812 4.13 -23.99 -27.59
C ILE A 812 5.43 -24.69 -27.97
N GLU A 813 5.76 -25.80 -27.31
CA GLU A 813 7.05 -26.48 -27.51
C GLU A 813 7.23 -27.05 -28.93
N PRO A 814 6.26 -27.78 -29.54
CA PRO A 814 6.43 -28.30 -30.89
C PRO A 814 6.61 -27.21 -31.94
N LEU A 815 5.90 -26.09 -31.78
CA LEU A 815 6.04 -24.93 -32.66
C LEU A 815 7.43 -24.29 -32.50
N ALA A 816 7.91 -24.15 -31.26
CA ALA A 816 9.25 -23.64 -31.00
C ALA A 816 10.34 -24.56 -31.60
N ASP A 817 10.19 -25.88 -31.46
CA ASP A 817 11.14 -26.85 -31.99
C ASP A 817 11.18 -26.81 -33.54
N LYS A 818 10.03 -26.68 -34.20
CA LYS A 818 9.94 -26.51 -35.67
C LYS A 818 10.60 -25.22 -36.17
N LEU A 819 10.49 -24.15 -35.40
CA LEU A 819 11.06 -22.85 -35.75
C LEU A 819 12.51 -22.67 -35.30
N ASN A 820 13.07 -23.64 -34.58
CA ASN A 820 14.33 -23.54 -33.85
C ASN A 820 14.37 -22.28 -32.95
N ALA A 821 13.26 -22.05 -32.25
CA ALA A 821 13.03 -20.87 -31.43
C ALA A 821 13.18 -21.19 -29.94
N ALA A 822 13.53 -20.18 -29.15
CA ALA A 822 13.41 -20.27 -27.70
C ALA A 822 11.95 -20.18 -27.26
N VAL A 823 11.66 -20.78 -26.11
CA VAL A 823 10.33 -20.74 -25.49
C VAL A 823 10.28 -19.60 -24.48
N GLY A 824 9.27 -18.75 -24.58
CA GLY A 824 8.99 -17.69 -23.63
C GLY A 824 7.63 -17.85 -22.95
N ALA A 825 7.39 -17.12 -21.86
CA ALA A 825 6.12 -17.12 -21.16
C ALA A 825 5.75 -15.74 -20.63
N SER A 826 4.46 -15.44 -20.56
CA SER A 826 3.96 -14.28 -19.81
C SER A 826 4.02 -14.54 -18.29
N ARG A 827 4.12 -13.47 -17.49
CA ARG A 827 4.02 -13.58 -16.02
C ARG A 827 2.77 -14.32 -15.56
N ALA A 828 1.63 -14.10 -16.21
CA ALA A 828 0.39 -14.77 -15.87
C ALA A 828 0.42 -16.29 -16.10
N ALA A 829 1.27 -16.78 -17.01
CA ALA A 829 1.50 -18.21 -17.21
C ALA A 829 2.44 -18.78 -16.13
N VAL A 830 3.47 -18.03 -15.74
CA VAL A 830 4.41 -18.41 -14.66
C VAL A 830 3.70 -18.45 -13.30
N ASP A 831 2.94 -17.40 -12.97
CA ASP A 831 2.19 -17.32 -11.70
C ASP A 831 1.12 -18.43 -11.60
N ALA A 832 0.65 -18.95 -12.74
CA ALA A 832 -0.27 -20.08 -12.81
C ALA A 832 0.43 -21.46 -12.84
N GLY A 833 1.77 -21.50 -12.83
CA GLY A 833 2.57 -22.71 -12.85
C GLY A 833 2.63 -23.42 -14.22
N TYR A 834 2.41 -22.71 -15.33
CA TYR A 834 2.46 -23.31 -16.67
C TYR A 834 3.90 -23.39 -17.23
N ALA A 835 4.76 -22.47 -16.81
CA ALA A 835 6.12 -22.33 -17.26
C ALA A 835 7.01 -21.85 -16.11
N ASP A 836 8.32 -22.14 -16.20
CA ASP A 836 9.30 -21.66 -15.22
C ASP A 836 9.46 -20.13 -15.30
N ASN A 837 9.83 -19.51 -14.18
CA ASN A 837 10.16 -18.09 -14.11
C ASN A 837 11.34 -17.71 -15.03
N ALA A 838 12.27 -18.63 -15.30
CA ALA A 838 13.38 -18.42 -16.23
C ALA A 838 12.93 -18.14 -17.68
N LEU A 839 11.72 -18.56 -18.05
CA LEU A 839 11.12 -18.35 -19.37
C LEU A 839 10.29 -17.05 -19.43
N GLN A 840 10.16 -16.32 -18.31
CA GLN A 840 9.32 -15.14 -18.25
C GLN A 840 9.87 -14.00 -19.11
N VAL A 841 9.05 -13.48 -20.01
CA VAL A 841 9.34 -12.26 -20.79
C VAL A 841 8.57 -11.06 -20.23
N GLY A 842 9.27 -9.94 -20.07
CA GLY A 842 8.69 -8.67 -19.62
C GLY A 842 9.61 -7.90 -18.68
N GLN A 843 9.11 -6.79 -18.14
CA GLN A 843 9.81 -5.89 -17.23
C GLN A 843 10.46 -6.59 -16.03
N THR A 844 9.78 -7.58 -15.46
CA THR A 844 10.27 -8.35 -14.30
C THR A 844 10.93 -9.68 -14.70
N GLY A 845 11.03 -9.96 -16.01
CA GLY A 845 11.61 -11.17 -16.58
C GLY A 845 12.82 -10.83 -17.45
N LYS A 846 12.99 -11.57 -18.54
CA LYS A 846 13.99 -11.29 -19.58
C LYS A 846 13.46 -10.25 -20.57
N ILE A 847 14.34 -9.35 -20.99
CA ILE A 847 14.14 -8.44 -22.12
C ILE A 847 14.78 -9.11 -23.34
N VAL A 848 14.01 -9.24 -24.41
CA VAL A 848 14.41 -9.91 -25.64
C VAL A 848 14.11 -9.01 -26.83
N ALA A 849 14.95 -9.08 -27.86
CA ALA A 849 14.74 -8.39 -29.14
C ALA A 849 15.05 -9.33 -30.31
N PRO A 850 14.32 -10.46 -30.44
CA PRO A 850 14.51 -11.41 -31.52
C PRO A 850 14.12 -10.81 -32.88
N GLU A 851 14.50 -11.51 -33.93
CA GLU A 851 14.01 -11.22 -35.28
C GLU A 851 12.53 -11.57 -35.42
N LEU A 852 12.10 -12.65 -34.76
CA LEU A 852 10.70 -13.07 -34.72
C LEU A 852 10.26 -13.32 -33.28
N TYR A 853 9.20 -12.64 -32.85
CA TYR A 853 8.50 -12.91 -31.60
C TYR A 853 7.06 -13.33 -31.86
N MET A 854 6.69 -14.54 -31.44
CA MET A 854 5.33 -15.05 -31.55
C MET A 854 4.62 -15.03 -30.20
N ALA A 855 3.63 -14.16 -30.04
CA ALA A 855 2.81 -14.03 -28.84
C ALA A 855 1.50 -14.84 -28.97
N ILE A 856 1.43 -15.98 -28.28
CA ILE A 856 0.29 -16.93 -28.38
C ILE A 856 -0.55 -16.86 -27.10
N GLY A 857 -1.78 -16.36 -27.24
CA GLY A 857 -2.71 -16.24 -26.12
C GLY A 857 -2.27 -15.24 -25.04
N ILE A 858 -1.53 -14.21 -25.46
CA ILE A 858 -1.01 -13.14 -24.60
C ILE A 858 -1.81 -11.86 -24.89
N SER A 859 -2.31 -11.19 -23.85
CA SER A 859 -3.11 -9.97 -24.00
C SER A 859 -2.28 -8.73 -24.35
N GLY A 860 -0.98 -8.71 -24.04
CA GLY A 860 -0.10 -7.56 -24.31
C GLY A 860 -0.14 -6.48 -23.22
N ALA A 861 -0.17 -6.87 -21.94
CA ALA A 861 -0.02 -5.92 -20.85
C ALA A 861 1.31 -5.15 -20.95
N ILE A 862 1.31 -3.87 -20.53
CA ILE A 862 2.48 -2.96 -20.62
C ILE A 862 3.76 -3.62 -20.08
N GLN A 863 3.66 -4.35 -18.97
CA GLN A 863 4.80 -5.03 -18.35
C GLN A 863 5.38 -6.14 -19.22
N HIS A 864 4.57 -6.82 -20.03
CA HIS A 864 5.06 -7.83 -20.97
C HIS A 864 5.67 -7.17 -22.21
N LEU A 865 4.98 -6.17 -22.77
CA LEU A 865 5.46 -5.42 -23.94
C LEU A 865 6.83 -4.78 -23.71
N ALA A 866 7.08 -4.29 -22.49
CA ALA A 866 8.38 -3.73 -22.10
C ALA A 866 9.57 -4.68 -22.33
N GLY A 867 9.34 -5.99 -22.39
CA GLY A 867 10.38 -7.00 -22.60
C GLY A 867 10.46 -7.56 -24.03
N MET A 868 9.59 -7.17 -24.96
CA MET A 868 9.57 -7.74 -26.32
C MET A 868 9.17 -6.78 -27.45
N LYS A 869 8.80 -5.53 -27.13
CA LYS A 869 8.36 -4.54 -28.13
C LYS A 869 9.45 -4.16 -29.15
N ASP A 870 10.72 -4.36 -28.80
CA ASP A 870 11.86 -4.05 -29.66
C ASP A 870 12.20 -5.23 -30.60
N SER A 871 11.34 -6.26 -30.69
CA SER A 871 11.49 -7.36 -31.67
C SER A 871 11.29 -6.85 -33.09
N LYS A 872 12.04 -7.38 -34.06
CA LYS A 872 11.94 -6.91 -35.47
C LYS A 872 10.60 -7.25 -36.11
N THR A 873 10.00 -8.39 -35.75
CA THR A 873 8.68 -8.82 -36.22
C THR A 873 7.92 -9.48 -35.09
N ILE A 874 6.76 -8.94 -34.76
CA ILE A 874 5.85 -9.42 -33.73
C ILE A 874 4.62 -10.04 -34.39
N VAL A 875 4.40 -11.33 -34.13
CA VAL A 875 3.23 -12.09 -34.55
C VAL A 875 2.36 -12.36 -33.34
N ALA A 876 1.07 -12.02 -33.39
CA ALA A 876 0.13 -12.26 -32.31
C ALA A 876 -1.00 -13.22 -32.72
N ILE A 877 -1.24 -14.26 -31.92
CA ILE A 877 -2.40 -15.15 -32.06
C ILE A 877 -3.26 -14.99 -30.80
N ASN A 878 -4.44 -14.38 -30.95
CA ASN A 878 -5.35 -14.16 -29.84
C ASN A 878 -6.82 -14.28 -30.31
N LYS A 879 -7.69 -14.80 -29.44
CA LYS A 879 -9.13 -14.89 -29.72
C LYS A 879 -9.83 -13.54 -29.64
N ASP A 880 -9.31 -12.64 -28.81
CA ASP A 880 -9.89 -11.32 -28.56
C ASP A 880 -9.30 -10.29 -29.54
N PRO A 881 -10.06 -9.78 -30.54
CA PRO A 881 -9.56 -8.80 -31.50
C PRO A 881 -9.16 -7.45 -30.87
N GLU A 882 -9.66 -7.15 -29.66
CA GLU A 882 -9.36 -5.91 -28.94
C GLU A 882 -8.16 -6.07 -27.99
N ALA A 883 -7.46 -7.20 -28.04
CA ALA A 883 -6.29 -7.44 -27.19
C ALA A 883 -5.19 -6.39 -27.46
N PRO A 884 -4.66 -5.70 -26.42
CA PRO A 884 -3.61 -4.68 -26.58
C PRO A 884 -2.36 -5.12 -27.36
N ILE A 885 -2.05 -6.43 -27.38
CA ILE A 885 -0.94 -6.98 -28.17
C ILE A 885 -1.04 -6.65 -29.66
N PHE A 886 -2.25 -6.52 -30.22
CA PHE A 886 -2.44 -6.19 -31.63
C PHE A 886 -2.05 -4.76 -31.97
N GLN A 887 -1.92 -3.86 -30.98
CA GLN A 887 -1.46 -2.49 -31.21
C GLN A 887 0.04 -2.43 -31.53
N VAL A 888 0.80 -3.47 -31.16
CA VAL A 888 2.25 -3.56 -31.40
C VAL A 888 2.62 -4.72 -32.32
N ALA A 889 1.68 -5.56 -32.73
CA ALA A 889 1.94 -6.70 -33.59
C ALA A 889 2.00 -6.28 -35.06
N ASP A 890 3.05 -6.69 -35.77
CA ASP A 890 3.15 -6.52 -37.22
C ASP A 890 2.18 -7.44 -37.96
N LEU A 891 1.94 -8.64 -37.41
CA LEU A 891 0.99 -9.62 -37.95
C LEU A 891 0.08 -10.13 -36.82
N GLY A 892 -1.23 -9.97 -36.99
CA GLY A 892 -2.22 -10.43 -36.03
C GLY A 892 -3.18 -11.47 -36.62
N LEU A 893 -3.32 -12.62 -35.98
CA LEU A 893 -4.33 -13.63 -36.30
C LEU A 893 -5.37 -13.70 -35.17
N VAL A 894 -6.59 -13.26 -35.49
CA VAL A 894 -7.74 -13.35 -34.58
C VAL A 894 -8.37 -14.75 -34.70
N ALA A 895 -7.89 -15.69 -33.89
CA ALA A 895 -8.31 -17.09 -33.95
C ALA A 895 -8.18 -17.77 -32.57
N ASP A 896 -8.81 -18.94 -32.44
CA ASP A 896 -8.54 -19.81 -31.29
C ASP A 896 -7.16 -20.44 -31.43
N LEU A 897 -6.30 -20.25 -30.42
CA LEU A 897 -4.94 -20.79 -30.40
C LEU A 897 -4.93 -22.33 -30.48
N TYR A 898 -5.98 -22.99 -29.99
CA TYR A 898 -6.06 -24.46 -29.99
C TYR A 898 -6.25 -25.06 -31.38
N GLU A 899 -6.70 -24.27 -32.35
CA GLU A 899 -6.86 -24.65 -33.75
C GLU A 899 -5.71 -24.10 -34.60
N ALA A 900 -5.41 -22.80 -34.45
CA ALA A 900 -4.43 -22.11 -35.27
C ALA A 900 -2.99 -22.59 -35.06
N VAL A 901 -2.59 -22.90 -33.81
CA VAL A 901 -1.21 -23.30 -33.50
C VAL A 901 -0.88 -24.69 -34.04
N PRO A 902 -1.72 -25.73 -33.86
CA PRO A 902 -1.50 -27.02 -34.52
C PRO A 902 -1.48 -26.91 -36.04
N GLU A 903 -2.42 -26.20 -36.65
CA GLU A 903 -2.48 -26.05 -38.11
C GLU A 903 -1.22 -25.37 -38.67
N MET A 904 -0.73 -24.34 -37.96
CA MET A 904 0.53 -23.68 -38.30
C MET A 904 1.73 -24.63 -38.14
N THR A 905 1.75 -25.43 -37.07
CA THR A 905 2.83 -26.39 -36.81
C THR A 905 2.86 -27.53 -37.83
N GLU A 906 1.71 -27.95 -38.36
CA GLU A 906 1.61 -28.95 -39.44
C GLU A 906 2.09 -28.42 -40.79
N LYS A 907 1.90 -27.12 -41.05
CA LYS A 907 2.34 -26.46 -42.29
C LYS A 907 3.83 -26.13 -42.33
N LEU A 908 4.50 -26.14 -41.16
CA LEU A 908 5.94 -25.89 -40.98
C LEU A 908 6.72 -27.21 -40.87
#